data_AF-A0A6I8PE85-F1
#
_entry.id   AF-A0A6I8PE85-F1
#
_cell.length_a   1.000
_cell.length_b   1.000
_cell.length_c   1.000
_cell.angle_alpha   90.00
_cell.angle_beta   90.00
_cell.angle_gamma   90.00
#
_symmetry.space_group_name_H-M   'P 1'
#
loop_
_entity.id
_entity.type
_entity.pdbx_description
1 polymer ?
#
loop_
_entity_poly.entity_id
_entity_poly.type
_entity_poly.pdbx_seq_one_letter_code
_entity_poly.pdbx_strand_id
1 'polypeptide(L)'
;MVCTSRGVCVHKSGRPLQCPRLGSPGVIWKIFFILHYDRTAALRNLATGMEKATLEKVQLEDVLHHLRKEGIDPHATAEEQLCYVWSLFQHSEGRLRSATQDLEDLKLKQAEEMKEVENYVTHIRNLTEEREALTTDFEKEKEQLKLEVQGLQLQREAQLKEVEEMLDREDLPEIAHSSPSEQIAYLLVERTALLEKLELADPKLESSSHEGSGLPEVHHQGDLKHARQTLEAELQQQRESTQRTRDILTKCHYEELEKEKTLRKCVERDVEEATGRLQMAHQEIRRLTDELDSKRKEQSKLELALESAQQEIKKLEENMSKYKDSDSVDLQKAKERNQSLDKEILALHSRVQTLDSERNEFVELVAKLKEEIRKYQENEKAGLLFPRQNASLEHTMQDKKNKERKCFECEADPNQHSHEMLHKRCQKAIEERECRNAELLYKLQKLEREHEDLVERNEELESILGETQCQTKEEREYFECETERLQRKISSLEAELSKVQKGTSESSQETVKKVQDFQEILKMNQEKMEILESKLSEEREWRQQLVSDLDTAQKGLKARNEELQNSESELMCLYKEIQRAAEDQDFLNATHAVLQRKNSLLKIKPPSGEASPQQQREELQQLRQDFLRIQNLCSSAERELRYERGKSSDLKQHNALLQQENTKVKAELKQVQLKLSESTKMYSSLTGKWEHCQQNIKELELEVRKQTEKTQSQNDLEEQLSQEKARFADAEKMRLELQQNLKDSLQKFSRVEVEKNQLMGKMKEARENEEKLKQHYQEEQQQRKFLDQTIQTLQQQIQFLRDRETLLEQTVVQQQLKIKEHQALLQELEDEKKISDEHLHCQKNRQKLSEQLSALQQEKETQHEKYSEFLNQFDAHVRKYNEKQLHLKAKVRRAKESFVHEVRQRDDTIKQLEHEIEIMRKQLEKGEEFHSQIIAKNETLLRENWKLLDELSVQEEVAKDSKLIITSIQNRVFFLDEENKRLQEGTLRLSQQVSLLERILRNIHSSSVEEITLSVSSGCQLFSKNLPLPPVSSFSAPGLIEPLKSLKASEEPRSEEATGSSKTSLSVSESQCSEAGYLNVASPEGRPGVRGKGKAVS
;
A
#
# COMPACT_ATOMS: atom_id res chain seq x y z
N MET A 1 -24.06 45.67 -18.73
CA MET A 1 -25.03 46.73 -18.40
C MET A 1 -24.45 47.60 -17.29
N VAL A 2 -24.36 48.92 -17.54
CA VAL A 2 -24.54 50.09 -16.60
C VAL A 2 -23.61 50.17 -15.36
N CYS A 3 -22.55 51.01 -15.38
CA CYS A 3 -22.39 52.36 -14.74
C CYS A 3 -22.09 52.33 -13.20
N THR A 4 -21.35 53.21 -12.49
CA THR A 4 -20.52 54.43 -12.68
C THR A 4 -20.03 54.95 -11.29
N SER A 5 -18.90 55.68 -11.22
CA SER A 5 -18.63 56.94 -10.46
C SER A 5 -18.21 57.07 -8.95
N ARG A 6 -17.10 57.86 -8.76
CA ARG A 6 -16.78 58.96 -7.77
C ARG A 6 -16.63 58.62 -6.26
N GLY A 7 -15.79 59.25 -5.40
CA GLY A 7 -14.81 60.37 -5.41
C GLY A 7 -14.69 61.07 -4.00
N VAL A 8 -13.52 61.69 -3.68
CA VAL A 8 -13.28 62.93 -2.86
C VAL A 8 -12.78 62.92 -1.36
N CYS A 9 -11.58 63.54 -1.15
CA CYS A 9 -10.92 64.43 -0.12
C CYS A 9 -11.15 64.32 1.43
N VAL A 10 -10.19 64.69 2.33
CA VAL A 10 -9.74 66.06 2.77
C VAL A 10 -8.46 66.05 3.67
N HIS A 11 -7.64 67.12 3.62
CA HIS A 11 -6.43 67.47 4.42
C HIS A 11 -6.71 68.25 5.74
N LYS A 12 -5.77 68.22 6.73
CA LYS A 12 -5.45 69.35 7.63
C LYS A 12 -4.08 69.24 8.35
N SER A 13 -3.56 70.40 8.75
CA SER A 13 -2.16 70.81 9.02
C SER A 13 -1.74 70.95 10.50
N GLY A 14 -0.43 70.98 10.80
CA GLY A 14 0.16 71.61 12.02
C GLY A 14 1.69 71.52 12.13
N ARG A 15 2.41 72.65 12.36
CA ARG A 15 3.88 72.77 12.56
C ARG A 15 4.29 72.58 14.04
N PRO A 16 5.58 72.31 14.34
CA PRO A 16 6.33 73.31 15.16
C PRO A 16 7.87 73.41 14.98
N LEU A 17 8.37 74.65 15.24
CA LEU A 17 9.57 75.15 15.98
C LEU A 17 11.00 74.53 15.84
N GLN A 18 11.99 75.44 15.70
CA GLN A 18 13.45 75.22 15.62
C GLN A 18 14.21 75.66 16.90
N CYS A 19 15.30 74.95 17.26
CA CYS A 19 16.65 75.43 17.69
C CYS A 19 17.41 74.34 18.53
N PRO A 20 18.75 74.39 18.71
CA PRO A 20 19.84 74.72 17.80
C PRO A 20 20.94 73.62 17.72
N ARG A 21 21.89 73.82 16.79
CA ARG A 21 23.00 72.93 16.41
C ARG A 21 24.18 72.94 17.41
N LEU A 22 24.86 71.79 17.53
CA LEU A 22 26.30 71.68 17.80
C LEU A 22 26.97 70.76 16.75
N GLY A 23 28.26 70.96 16.52
CA GLY A 23 29.01 70.73 15.29
C GLY A 23 29.36 69.29 14.87
N SER A 24 29.86 69.19 13.64
CA SER A 24 30.06 68.00 12.81
C SER A 24 31.22 67.06 13.21
N PRO A 25 31.10 65.73 13.00
CA PRO A 25 32.21 64.78 12.93
C PRO A 25 32.32 64.14 11.52
N GLY A 26 32.96 64.83 10.56
CA GLY A 26 33.04 64.38 9.16
C GLY A 26 34.17 63.39 8.82
N VAL A 27 35.12 63.17 9.74
CA VAL A 27 36.33 62.36 9.46
C VAL A 27 36.19 60.91 9.98
N ILE A 28 35.38 60.69 11.01
CA ILE A 28 35.14 59.36 11.60
C ILE A 28 34.34 58.46 10.64
N TRP A 29 33.44 59.04 9.84
CA TRP A 29 32.55 58.29 8.94
C TRP A 29 33.24 57.69 7.71
N LYS A 30 34.32 58.31 7.19
CA LYS A 30 35.08 57.76 6.06
C LYS A 30 35.90 56.53 6.45
N ILE A 31 36.46 56.53 7.66
CA ILE A 31 37.19 55.38 8.21
C ILE A 31 36.20 54.24 8.53
N PHE A 32 35.01 54.58 9.04
CA PHE A 32 33.97 53.59 9.32
C PHE A 32 33.47 52.89 8.05
N PHE A 33 33.28 53.60 6.93
CA PHE A 33 32.77 53.00 5.69
C PHE A 33 33.75 52.05 5.00
N ILE A 34 35.05 52.38 4.99
CA ILE A 34 36.08 51.50 4.42
C ILE A 34 36.27 50.27 5.32
N LEU A 35 36.31 50.44 6.64
CA LEU A 35 36.36 49.32 7.57
C LEU A 35 35.10 48.45 7.50
N HIS A 36 33.90 49.00 7.30
CA HIS A 36 32.67 48.21 7.16
C HIS A 36 32.60 47.46 5.83
N TYR A 37 33.10 48.02 4.74
CA TYR A 37 33.09 47.38 3.41
C TYR A 37 34.09 46.22 3.35
N ASP A 38 35.30 46.39 3.89
CA ASP A 38 36.27 45.31 4.00
C ASP A 38 35.83 44.24 5.02
N ARG A 39 35.17 44.64 6.13
CA ARG A 39 34.59 43.66 7.09
C ARG A 39 33.43 42.89 6.48
N THR A 40 32.58 43.51 5.66
CA THR A 40 31.46 42.82 4.99
C THR A 40 31.88 41.98 3.79
N ALA A 41 32.99 42.32 3.11
CA ALA A 41 33.60 41.47 2.10
C ALA A 41 34.34 40.28 2.72
N ALA A 42 35.08 40.49 3.82
CA ALA A 42 35.70 39.42 4.59
C ALA A 42 34.66 38.49 5.23
N LEU A 43 33.57 39.04 5.78
CA LEU A 43 32.44 38.27 6.31
C LEU A 43 31.69 37.52 5.21
N ARG A 44 31.57 38.06 3.99
CA ARG A 44 30.97 37.32 2.86
C ARG A 44 31.85 36.17 2.37
N ASN A 45 33.16 36.36 2.27
CA ASN A 45 34.07 35.28 1.88
C ASN A 45 34.22 34.21 2.97
N LEU A 46 34.15 34.61 4.25
CA LEU A 46 34.01 33.68 5.37
C LEU A 46 32.65 32.99 5.35
N ALA A 47 31.56 33.69 5.00
CA ALA A 47 30.23 33.10 4.90
C ALA A 47 30.10 32.14 3.72
N THR A 48 30.64 32.44 2.53
CA THR A 48 30.63 31.51 1.38
C THR A 48 31.58 30.34 1.56
N GLY A 49 32.74 30.57 2.20
CA GLY A 49 33.66 29.51 2.62
C GLY A 49 33.04 28.61 3.70
N MET A 50 32.32 29.20 4.66
CA MET A 50 31.54 28.46 5.65
C MET A 50 30.36 27.74 5.02
N GLU A 51 29.62 28.35 4.09
CA GLU A 51 28.50 27.74 3.36
C GLU A 51 28.94 26.55 2.53
N LYS A 52 30.08 26.66 1.84
CA LYS A 52 30.67 25.55 1.08
C LYS A 52 31.19 24.44 2.00
N ALA A 53 31.86 24.79 3.10
CA ALA A 53 32.30 23.82 4.11
C ALA A 53 31.12 23.19 4.86
N THR A 54 30.01 23.91 5.06
CA THR A 54 28.77 23.37 5.60
C THR A 54 28.05 22.50 4.58
N LEU A 55 28.09 22.81 3.29
CA LEU A 55 27.49 21.98 2.25
C LEU A 55 28.27 20.67 2.05
N GLU A 56 29.61 20.75 2.06
CA GLU A 56 30.47 19.56 2.03
C GLU A 56 30.34 18.75 3.33
N LYS A 57 30.18 19.41 4.50
CA LYS A 57 29.84 18.73 5.75
C LYS A 57 28.45 18.10 5.73
N VAL A 58 27.43 18.78 5.19
CA VAL A 58 26.07 18.25 5.08
C VAL A 58 26.04 17.06 4.14
N GLN A 59 26.75 17.09 3.01
CA GLN A 59 26.88 15.94 2.12
C GLN A 59 27.65 14.78 2.79
N LEU A 60 28.70 15.08 3.54
CA LEU A 60 29.45 14.06 4.28
C LEU A 60 28.63 13.51 5.46
N GLU A 61 27.86 14.33 6.15
CA GLU A 61 26.95 13.95 7.23
C GLU A 61 25.75 13.17 6.71
N ASP A 62 25.24 13.48 5.51
CA ASP A 62 24.21 12.70 4.83
C ASP A 62 24.73 11.31 4.45
N VAL A 63 25.96 11.22 3.92
CA VAL A 63 26.63 9.94 3.62
C VAL A 63 26.90 9.16 4.90
N LEU A 64 27.43 9.80 5.95
CA LEU A 64 27.66 9.17 7.25
C LEU A 64 26.36 8.79 7.95
N HIS A 65 25.28 9.54 7.75
CA HIS A 65 23.94 9.22 8.25
C HIS A 65 23.34 8.04 7.50
N HIS A 66 23.53 7.94 6.18
CA HIS A 66 23.14 6.77 5.41
C HIS A 66 23.93 5.53 5.84
N LEU A 67 25.25 5.65 6.02
CA LEU A 67 26.09 4.57 6.54
C LEU A 67 25.68 4.14 7.95
N ARG A 68 25.30 5.09 8.81
CA ARG A 68 24.79 4.81 10.17
C ARG A 68 23.42 4.13 10.13
N LYS A 69 22.53 4.51 9.21
CA LYS A 69 21.23 3.88 8.98
C LYS A 69 21.38 2.43 8.50
N GLU A 70 22.41 2.17 7.70
CA GLU A 70 22.81 0.85 7.22
C GLU A 70 23.65 0.06 8.26
N GLY A 71 23.86 0.60 9.47
CA GLY A 71 24.44 -0.11 10.60
C GLY A 71 25.97 -0.02 10.74
N ILE A 72 26.65 0.85 10.00
CA ILE A 72 28.11 1.04 10.11
C ILE A 72 28.46 2.11 11.14
N ASP A 73 29.41 1.79 12.01
CA ASP A 73 29.92 2.70 13.04
C ASP A 73 30.59 3.92 12.37
N PRO A 74 30.16 5.16 12.69
CA PRO A 74 30.82 6.39 12.26
C PRO A 74 32.30 6.49 12.64
N HIS A 75 32.76 5.69 13.62
CA HIS A 75 34.15 5.60 14.06
C HIS A 75 34.96 4.47 13.37
N ALA A 76 34.36 3.73 12.44
CA ALA A 76 35.07 2.75 11.61
C ALA A 76 36.17 3.43 10.78
N THR A 77 37.21 2.67 10.44
CA THR A 77 38.33 3.23 9.66
C THR A 77 37.87 3.64 8.26
N ALA A 78 38.51 4.66 7.68
CA ALA A 78 38.13 5.17 6.35
C ALA A 78 38.18 4.07 5.26
N GLU A 79 39.05 3.07 5.41
CA GLU A 79 39.13 1.90 4.52
C GLU A 79 37.90 1.00 4.65
N GLU A 80 37.42 0.72 5.86
CA GLU A 80 36.21 -0.08 6.08
C GLU A 80 34.95 0.61 5.53
N GLN A 81 34.84 1.94 5.73
CA GLN A 81 33.75 2.74 5.18
C GLN A 81 33.80 2.77 3.64
N LEU A 82 34.99 2.92 3.04
CA LEU A 82 35.16 2.91 1.59
C LEU A 82 34.88 1.54 0.98
N CYS A 83 35.33 0.45 1.61
CA CYS A 83 35.05 -0.92 1.16
C CYS A 83 33.55 -1.23 1.18
N TYR A 84 32.82 -0.74 2.17
CA TYR A 84 31.37 -0.92 2.22
C TYR A 84 30.65 -0.09 1.16
N VAL A 85 30.98 1.19 1.01
CA VAL A 85 30.40 2.05 -0.04
C VAL A 85 30.68 1.47 -1.43
N TRP A 86 31.87 0.94 -1.65
CA TRP A 86 32.24 0.26 -2.90
C TRP A 86 31.41 -1.01 -3.12
N SER A 87 31.18 -1.81 -2.08
CA SER A 87 30.33 -3.01 -2.15
C SER A 87 28.87 -2.63 -2.46
N LEU A 88 28.36 -1.56 -1.86
CA LEU A 88 27.04 -1.02 -2.16
C LEU A 88 26.94 -0.51 -3.61
N PHE A 89 27.96 0.17 -4.10
CA PHE A 89 28.03 0.62 -5.49
C PHE A 89 28.05 -0.57 -6.46
N GLN A 90 28.85 -1.59 -6.19
CA GLN A 90 28.87 -2.81 -7.01
C GLN A 90 27.52 -3.53 -7.00
N HIS A 91 26.84 -3.55 -5.85
CA HIS A 91 25.51 -4.14 -5.73
C HIS A 91 24.44 -3.32 -6.45
N SER A 92 24.48 -1.98 -6.38
CA SER A 92 23.55 -1.11 -7.11
C SER A 92 23.80 -1.16 -8.62
N GLU A 93 25.06 -1.22 -9.04
CA GLU A 93 25.44 -1.41 -10.45
C GLU A 93 24.98 -2.78 -10.96
N GLY A 94 25.14 -3.84 -10.15
CA GLY A 94 24.61 -5.18 -10.47
C GLY A 94 23.09 -5.20 -10.62
N ARG A 95 22.37 -4.55 -9.70
CA ARG A 95 20.89 -4.40 -9.78
C ARG A 95 20.46 -3.60 -11.01
N LEU A 96 21.18 -2.52 -11.34
CA LEU A 96 20.87 -1.71 -12.53
C LEU A 96 21.10 -2.51 -13.81
N ARG A 97 22.17 -3.31 -13.88
CA ARG A 97 22.41 -4.21 -15.02
C ARG A 97 21.32 -5.28 -15.14
N SER A 98 20.91 -5.89 -14.03
CA SER A 98 19.78 -6.84 -14.02
C SER A 98 18.50 -6.16 -14.51
N ALA A 99 18.14 -5.01 -13.94
CA ALA A 99 16.93 -4.28 -14.35
C ALA A 99 16.98 -3.81 -15.82
N THR A 100 18.16 -3.51 -16.34
CA THR A 100 18.34 -3.18 -17.77
C THR A 100 18.14 -4.41 -18.64
N GLN A 101 18.66 -5.57 -18.23
CA GLN A 101 18.42 -6.85 -18.91
C GLN A 101 16.95 -7.24 -18.88
N ASP A 102 16.29 -7.13 -17.73
CA ASP A 102 14.85 -7.42 -17.59
C ASP A 102 14.01 -6.51 -18.48
N LEU A 103 14.38 -5.24 -18.62
CA LEU A 103 13.74 -4.29 -19.54
C LEU A 103 13.95 -4.70 -21.01
N GLU A 104 15.15 -5.17 -21.38
CA GLU A 104 15.43 -5.66 -22.73
C GLU A 104 14.66 -6.94 -23.04
N ASP A 105 14.57 -7.87 -22.08
CA ASP A 105 13.81 -9.11 -22.21
C ASP A 105 12.30 -8.83 -22.31
N LEU A 106 11.78 -7.86 -21.54
CA LEU A 106 10.39 -7.39 -21.67
C LEU A 106 10.12 -6.75 -23.04
N LYS A 107 11.06 -5.96 -23.56
CA LYS A 107 10.94 -5.39 -24.92
C LYS A 107 10.96 -6.47 -25.99
N LEU A 108 11.77 -7.52 -25.82
CA LEU A 108 11.79 -8.66 -26.72
C LEU A 108 10.46 -9.43 -26.68
N LYS A 109 9.95 -9.74 -25.48
CA LYS A 109 8.63 -10.35 -25.29
C LYS A 109 7.52 -9.51 -25.92
N GLN A 110 7.55 -8.19 -25.72
CA GLN A 110 6.60 -7.28 -26.35
C GLN A 110 6.68 -7.34 -27.88
N ALA A 111 7.88 -7.42 -28.46
CA ALA A 111 8.04 -7.56 -29.91
C ALA A 111 7.51 -8.92 -30.43
N GLU A 112 7.68 -10.00 -29.67
CA GLU A 112 7.14 -11.32 -29.98
C GLU A 112 5.61 -11.35 -29.89
N GLU A 113 5.02 -10.81 -28.82
CA GLU A 113 3.57 -10.66 -28.68
C GLU A 113 2.99 -9.80 -29.82
N MET A 114 3.65 -8.69 -30.20
CA MET A 114 3.24 -7.87 -31.33
C MET A 114 3.28 -8.63 -32.65
N LYS A 115 4.29 -9.49 -32.86
CA LYS A 115 4.38 -10.35 -34.05
C LYS A 115 3.29 -11.43 -34.06
N GLU A 116 2.91 -11.97 -32.90
CA GLU A 116 1.79 -12.91 -32.79
C GLU A 116 0.46 -12.21 -33.12
N VAL A 117 0.24 -11.00 -32.62
CA VAL A 117 -0.92 -10.17 -32.99
C VAL A 117 -0.94 -9.88 -34.49
N GLU A 118 0.21 -9.55 -35.09
CA GLU A 118 0.32 -9.39 -36.55
C GLU A 118 -0.07 -10.66 -37.29
N ASN A 119 0.35 -11.84 -36.81
CA ASN A 119 -0.04 -13.13 -37.38
C ASN A 119 -1.55 -13.36 -37.27
N TYR A 120 -2.17 -13.11 -36.12
CA TYR A 120 -3.63 -13.22 -35.98
C TYR A 120 -4.37 -12.25 -36.90
N VAL A 121 -3.90 -11.00 -37.01
CA VAL A 121 -4.48 -10.01 -37.93
C VAL A 121 -4.36 -10.48 -39.38
N THR A 122 -3.23 -11.10 -39.77
CA THR A 122 -3.09 -11.68 -41.11
C THR A 122 -4.03 -12.87 -41.33
N HIS A 123 -4.21 -13.74 -40.33
CA HIS A 123 -5.14 -14.86 -40.43
C HIS A 123 -6.60 -14.38 -40.57
N ILE A 124 -7.02 -13.40 -39.77
CA ILE A 124 -8.35 -12.78 -39.87
C ILE A 124 -8.54 -12.16 -41.26
N ARG A 125 -7.51 -11.49 -41.80
CA ARG A 125 -7.57 -10.92 -43.15
C ARG A 125 -7.77 -12.02 -44.19
N ASN A 126 -6.99 -13.10 -44.15
CA ASN A 126 -7.11 -14.22 -45.07
C ASN A 126 -8.50 -14.87 -45.00
N LEU A 127 -9.04 -15.09 -43.79
CA LEU A 127 -10.41 -15.60 -43.61
C LEU A 127 -11.45 -14.64 -44.18
N THR A 128 -11.21 -13.33 -44.08
CA THR A 128 -12.09 -12.31 -44.66
C THR A 128 -12.04 -12.35 -46.19
N GLU A 129 -10.84 -12.47 -46.76
CA GLU A 129 -10.64 -12.62 -48.21
C GLU A 129 -11.27 -13.92 -48.74
N GLU A 130 -11.15 -15.03 -48.03
CA GLU A 130 -11.83 -16.29 -48.37
C GLU A 130 -13.36 -16.16 -48.31
N ARG A 131 -13.89 -15.47 -47.29
CA ARG A 131 -15.32 -15.18 -47.18
C ARG A 131 -15.81 -14.32 -48.35
N GLU A 132 -15.06 -13.29 -48.72
CA GLU A 132 -15.36 -12.43 -49.86
C GLU A 132 -15.30 -13.22 -51.17
N ALA A 133 -14.27 -14.04 -51.39
CA ALA A 133 -14.17 -14.91 -52.56
C ALA A 133 -15.39 -15.84 -52.68
N LEU A 134 -15.77 -16.54 -51.60
CA LEU A 134 -16.97 -17.37 -51.57
C LEU A 134 -18.24 -16.58 -51.86
N THR A 135 -18.37 -15.36 -51.33
CA THR A 135 -19.52 -14.49 -51.63
C THR A 135 -19.57 -14.14 -53.11
N THR A 136 -18.43 -13.81 -53.73
CA THR A 136 -18.40 -13.54 -55.18
C THR A 136 -18.73 -14.77 -56.03
N ASP A 137 -18.38 -15.97 -55.58
CA ASP A 137 -18.70 -17.20 -56.32
C ASP A 137 -20.20 -17.52 -56.23
N PHE A 138 -20.83 -17.33 -55.07
CA PHE A 138 -22.29 -17.44 -54.95
C PHE A 138 -23.02 -16.39 -55.80
N GLU A 139 -22.50 -15.16 -55.89
CA GLU A 139 -23.06 -14.13 -56.76
C GLU A 139 -22.97 -14.51 -58.25
N LYS A 140 -21.84 -15.08 -58.68
CA LYS A 140 -21.68 -15.60 -60.04
C LYS A 140 -22.63 -16.75 -60.34
N GLU A 141 -22.74 -17.72 -59.43
CA GLU A 141 -23.64 -18.87 -59.60
C GLU A 141 -25.10 -18.41 -59.67
N LYS A 142 -25.50 -17.45 -58.84
CA LYS A 142 -26.83 -16.85 -58.88
C LYS A 142 -27.12 -16.18 -60.23
N GLU A 143 -26.19 -15.39 -60.77
CA GLU A 143 -26.37 -14.77 -62.08
C GLU A 143 -26.35 -15.82 -63.21
N GLN A 144 -25.56 -16.88 -63.09
CA GLN A 144 -25.58 -18.00 -64.03
C GLN A 144 -26.93 -18.72 -64.05
N LEU A 145 -27.48 -19.08 -62.89
CA LEU A 145 -28.80 -19.70 -62.79
C LEU A 145 -29.90 -18.80 -63.34
N LYS A 146 -29.78 -17.48 -63.12
CA LYS A 146 -30.73 -16.50 -63.67
C LYS A 146 -30.67 -16.44 -65.20
N LEU A 147 -29.48 -16.51 -65.80
CA LEU A 147 -29.32 -16.60 -67.25
C LEU A 147 -29.87 -17.92 -67.79
N GLU A 148 -29.67 -19.04 -67.09
CA GLU A 148 -30.20 -20.35 -67.46
C GLU A 148 -31.74 -20.37 -67.44
N VAL A 149 -32.35 -19.83 -66.39
CA VAL A 149 -33.82 -19.69 -66.29
C VAL A 149 -34.36 -18.82 -67.42
N GLN A 150 -33.70 -17.70 -67.75
CA GLN A 150 -34.08 -16.87 -68.90
C GLN A 150 -33.96 -17.62 -70.23
N GLY A 151 -32.89 -18.41 -70.41
CA GLY A 151 -32.71 -19.25 -71.60
C GLY A 151 -33.81 -20.29 -71.77
N LEU A 152 -34.17 -20.99 -70.69
CA LEU A 152 -35.27 -21.95 -70.68
C LEU A 152 -36.63 -21.29 -70.96
N GLN A 153 -36.84 -20.07 -70.46
CA GLN A 153 -38.05 -19.32 -70.73
C GLN A 153 -38.18 -18.94 -72.21
N LEU A 154 -37.12 -18.41 -72.81
CA LEU A 154 -37.09 -18.10 -74.25
C LEU A 154 -37.28 -19.35 -75.11
N GLN A 155 -36.72 -20.49 -74.70
CA GLN A 155 -36.93 -21.76 -75.39
C GLN A 155 -38.41 -22.21 -75.33
N ARG A 156 -39.06 -22.06 -74.17
CA ARG A 156 -40.49 -22.35 -74.01
C ARG A 156 -41.35 -21.41 -74.86
N GLU A 157 -41.03 -20.12 -74.91
CA GLU A 157 -41.73 -19.14 -75.74
C GLU A 157 -41.59 -19.46 -77.24
N ALA A 158 -40.41 -19.89 -77.69
CA ALA A 158 -40.19 -20.32 -79.06
C ALA A 158 -41.01 -21.58 -79.41
N GLN A 159 -41.07 -22.57 -78.50
CA GLN A 159 -41.89 -23.77 -78.69
C GLN A 159 -43.39 -23.46 -78.74
N LEU A 160 -43.87 -22.56 -77.89
CA LEU A 160 -45.27 -22.12 -77.94
C LEU A 160 -45.61 -21.43 -79.25
N LYS A 161 -44.70 -20.60 -79.76
CA LYS A 161 -44.87 -19.90 -81.04
C LYS A 161 -44.87 -20.87 -82.23
N GLU A 162 -44.05 -21.93 -82.19
CA GLU A 162 -44.08 -22.98 -83.20
C GLU A 162 -45.43 -23.73 -83.21
N VAL A 163 -45.98 -24.03 -82.03
CA VAL A 163 -47.31 -24.66 -81.90
C VAL A 163 -48.42 -23.73 -82.41
N GLU A 164 -48.34 -22.45 -82.10
CA GLU A 164 -49.25 -21.41 -82.60
C GLU A 164 -49.22 -21.35 -84.14
N GLU A 165 -48.03 -21.31 -84.75
CA GLU A 165 -47.87 -21.34 -86.20
C GLU A 165 -48.39 -22.64 -86.85
N MET A 166 -48.29 -23.78 -86.16
CA MET A 166 -48.85 -25.05 -86.64
C MET A 166 -50.38 -25.06 -86.62
N LEU A 167 -51.00 -24.52 -85.57
CA LEU A 167 -52.46 -24.42 -85.46
C LEU A 167 -53.05 -23.42 -86.47
N ASP A 168 -52.34 -22.33 -86.74
CA ASP A 168 -52.73 -21.36 -87.77
C ASP A 168 -52.71 -21.97 -89.19
N ARG A 169 -51.77 -22.87 -89.49
CA ARG A 169 -51.66 -23.55 -90.80
C ARG A 169 -52.79 -24.54 -91.06
N GLU A 170 -53.38 -25.10 -90.01
CA GLU A 170 -54.49 -26.07 -90.07
C GLU A 170 -55.87 -25.38 -89.98
N ASP A 171 -55.93 -24.06 -90.20
CA ASP A 171 -57.13 -23.22 -90.10
C ASP A 171 -57.81 -23.23 -88.71
N LEU A 172 -57.03 -23.41 -87.63
CA LEU A 172 -57.48 -23.41 -86.22
C LEU A 172 -56.88 -22.26 -85.36
N PRO A 173 -56.94 -20.98 -85.79
CA PRO A 173 -56.33 -19.88 -85.05
C PRO A 173 -57.03 -19.58 -83.72
N GLU A 174 -58.31 -19.96 -83.59
CA GLU A 174 -59.14 -19.65 -82.41
C GLU A 174 -58.65 -20.35 -81.13
N ILE A 175 -57.93 -21.47 -81.27
CA ILE A 175 -57.36 -22.22 -80.14
C ILE A 175 -55.86 -21.95 -79.95
N ALA A 176 -55.19 -21.28 -80.88
CA ALA A 176 -53.73 -21.08 -80.86
C ALA A 176 -53.23 -20.30 -79.63
N HIS A 177 -54.06 -19.39 -79.10
CA HIS A 177 -53.78 -18.63 -77.88
C HIS A 177 -54.38 -19.24 -76.60
N SER A 178 -55.07 -20.38 -76.69
CA SER A 178 -55.63 -21.08 -75.53
C SER A 178 -54.55 -21.87 -74.77
N SER A 179 -54.82 -22.28 -73.53
CA SER A 179 -53.83 -23.04 -72.76
C SER A 179 -53.50 -24.37 -73.45
N PRO A 180 -52.27 -24.93 -73.32
CA PRO A 180 -51.93 -26.22 -73.95
C PRO A 180 -52.90 -27.36 -73.61
N SER A 181 -53.49 -27.34 -72.41
CA SER A 181 -54.54 -28.28 -71.99
C SER A 181 -55.85 -28.10 -72.77
N GLU A 182 -56.24 -26.87 -73.07
CA GLU A 182 -57.43 -26.55 -73.87
C GLU A 182 -57.21 -26.87 -75.35
N GLN A 183 -56.03 -26.55 -75.88
CA GLN A 183 -55.61 -26.94 -77.24
C GLN A 183 -55.74 -28.46 -77.43
N ILE A 184 -55.19 -29.25 -76.49
CA ILE A 184 -55.26 -30.72 -76.53
C ILE A 184 -56.72 -31.20 -76.41
N ALA A 185 -57.52 -30.61 -75.53
CA ALA A 185 -58.91 -31.01 -75.36
C ALA A 185 -59.75 -30.75 -76.63
N TYR A 186 -59.56 -29.61 -77.28
CA TYR A 186 -60.26 -29.26 -78.51
C TYR A 186 -59.90 -30.22 -79.64
N LEU A 187 -58.60 -30.46 -79.86
CA LEU A 187 -58.13 -31.40 -80.90
C LEU A 187 -58.64 -32.83 -80.67
N LEU A 188 -58.78 -33.26 -79.41
CA LEU A 188 -59.35 -34.57 -79.09
C LEU A 188 -60.86 -34.65 -79.41
N VAL A 189 -61.62 -33.61 -79.10
CA VAL A 189 -63.06 -33.54 -79.43
C VAL A 189 -63.28 -33.50 -80.94
N GLU A 190 -62.50 -32.68 -81.65
CA GLU A 190 -62.61 -32.58 -83.11
C GLU A 190 -62.25 -33.90 -83.80
N ARG A 191 -61.21 -34.60 -83.31
CA ARG A 191 -60.88 -35.96 -83.74
C ARG A 191 -62.06 -36.92 -83.56
N THR A 192 -62.77 -36.87 -82.43
CA THR A 192 -63.94 -37.74 -82.21
C THR A 192 -65.12 -37.41 -83.12
N ALA A 193 -65.39 -36.12 -83.36
CA ALA A 193 -66.46 -35.70 -84.26
C ALA A 193 -66.17 -36.07 -85.73
N LEU A 194 -64.90 -36.01 -86.16
CA LEU A 194 -64.49 -36.46 -87.49
C LEU A 194 -64.62 -37.98 -87.64
N LEU A 195 -64.31 -38.75 -86.60
CA LEU A 195 -64.51 -40.20 -86.58
C LEU A 195 -66.00 -40.59 -86.69
N GLU A 196 -66.89 -39.91 -85.95
CA GLU A 196 -68.35 -40.13 -86.07
C GLU A 196 -68.88 -39.79 -87.47
N LYS A 197 -68.39 -38.70 -88.09
CA LYS A 197 -68.78 -38.33 -89.47
C LYS A 197 -68.34 -39.37 -90.50
N LEU A 198 -67.18 -40.00 -90.31
CA LEU A 198 -66.71 -41.10 -91.16
C LEU A 198 -67.57 -42.35 -91.01
N GLU A 199 -67.97 -42.72 -89.78
CA GLU A 199 -68.85 -43.87 -89.52
C GLU A 199 -70.26 -43.69 -90.09
N LEU A 200 -70.78 -42.44 -90.12
CA LEU A 200 -72.09 -42.13 -90.70
C LEU A 200 -72.08 -42.03 -92.24
N ALA A 201 -70.92 -41.93 -92.87
CA ALA A 201 -70.78 -41.87 -94.33
C ALA A 201 -70.79 -43.25 -95.00
N ASP A 202 -70.60 -44.34 -94.24
CA ASP A 202 -70.46 -45.71 -94.75
C ASP A 202 -71.74 -46.44 -95.20
N PRO A 203 -73.00 -46.08 -94.85
CA PRO A 203 -74.17 -46.87 -95.23
C PRO A 203 -74.82 -46.50 -96.58
N LYS A 204 -74.20 -45.67 -97.44
CA LYS A 204 -74.79 -45.25 -98.74
C LYS A 204 -74.30 -45.98 -99.99
N LEU A 205 -73.45 -47.00 -99.87
CA LEU A 205 -72.92 -47.75 -101.03
C LEU A 205 -73.44 -49.19 -101.20
N GLU A 206 -74.28 -49.70 -100.30
CA GLU A 206 -74.82 -51.06 -100.42
C GLU A 206 -76.35 -51.08 -100.54
N SER A 207 -76.89 -50.78 -101.72
CA SER A 207 -78.20 -51.30 -102.18
C SER A 207 -78.60 -50.81 -103.58
N SER A 208 -78.12 -51.47 -104.64
CA SER A 208 -78.93 -51.86 -105.80
C SER A 208 -78.15 -52.78 -106.73
N SER A 209 -78.83 -53.83 -107.18
CA SER A 209 -78.27 -55.08 -107.69
C SER A 209 -78.01 -55.08 -109.21
N HIS A 210 -77.05 -55.92 -109.60
CA HIS A 210 -77.07 -56.84 -110.75
C HIS A 210 -77.16 -56.31 -112.21
N GLU A 211 -76.12 -56.70 -112.96
CA GLU A 211 -76.04 -57.15 -114.36
C GLU A 211 -75.24 -56.28 -115.35
N GLY A 212 -74.14 -56.88 -115.86
CA GLY A 212 -73.68 -56.72 -117.24
C GLY A 212 -72.31 -56.07 -117.46
N SER A 213 -71.36 -56.88 -117.97
CA SER A 213 -70.26 -56.53 -118.90
C SER A 213 -68.85 -56.15 -118.37
N GLY A 214 -67.96 -57.15 -118.28
CA GLY A 214 -66.72 -57.23 -119.09
C GLY A 214 -65.43 -56.45 -118.73
N LEU A 215 -64.54 -57.10 -117.93
CA LEU A 215 -63.04 -57.04 -117.87
C LEU A 215 -62.32 -55.69 -117.52
N PRO A 216 -61.09 -55.71 -116.93
CA PRO A 216 -60.38 -56.73 -116.14
C PRO A 216 -59.86 -56.20 -114.77
N GLU A 217 -60.24 -56.84 -113.67
CA GLU A 217 -59.99 -56.39 -112.29
C GLU A 217 -58.78 -57.07 -111.63
N VAL A 218 -57.65 -57.18 -112.34
CA VAL A 218 -56.48 -57.98 -111.88
C VAL A 218 -55.29 -57.14 -111.39
N HIS A 219 -55.28 -55.81 -111.55
CA HIS A 219 -54.17 -54.96 -111.03
C HIS A 219 -54.47 -54.28 -109.68
N HIS A 220 -55.71 -53.92 -109.36
CA HIS A 220 -55.98 -53.17 -108.13
C HIS A 220 -55.91 -54.00 -106.84
N GLN A 221 -56.01 -55.33 -106.91
CA GLN A 221 -55.93 -56.17 -105.72
C GLN A 221 -54.49 -56.50 -105.27
N GLY A 222 -53.51 -56.42 -106.18
CA GLY A 222 -52.09 -56.55 -105.86
C GLY A 222 -51.55 -55.30 -105.16
N ASP A 223 -51.87 -54.12 -105.71
CA ASP A 223 -51.46 -52.84 -105.14
C ASP A 223 -52.11 -52.57 -103.78
N LEU A 224 -53.40 -52.91 -103.61
CA LEU A 224 -54.08 -52.82 -102.30
C LEU A 224 -53.52 -53.79 -101.27
N LYS A 225 -53.12 -55.01 -101.67
CA LYS A 225 -52.45 -55.96 -100.75
C LYS A 225 -51.05 -55.48 -100.37
N HIS A 226 -50.29 -54.94 -101.31
CA HIS A 226 -48.95 -54.44 -101.03
C HIS A 226 -49.00 -53.17 -100.17
N ALA A 227 -49.89 -52.22 -100.48
CA ALA A 227 -50.15 -51.05 -99.66
C ALA A 227 -50.59 -51.44 -98.24
N ARG A 228 -51.49 -52.43 -98.10
CA ARG A 228 -51.91 -52.94 -96.79
C ARG A 228 -50.77 -53.60 -96.01
N GLN A 229 -49.90 -54.37 -96.66
CA GLN A 229 -48.72 -54.96 -96.01
C GLN A 229 -47.69 -53.90 -95.60
N THR A 230 -47.48 -52.86 -96.41
CA THR A 230 -46.61 -51.74 -96.05
C THR A 230 -47.18 -50.95 -94.88
N LEU A 231 -48.48 -50.69 -94.86
CA LEU A 231 -49.16 -50.03 -93.74
C LEU A 231 -49.15 -50.89 -92.46
N GLU A 232 -49.33 -52.21 -92.57
CA GLU A 232 -49.20 -53.14 -91.45
C GLU A 232 -47.76 -53.17 -90.92
N ALA A 233 -46.74 -53.13 -91.80
CA ALA A 233 -45.34 -53.06 -91.42
C ALA A 233 -44.96 -51.71 -90.77
N GLU A 234 -45.47 -50.60 -91.30
CA GLU A 234 -45.28 -49.26 -90.72
C GLU A 234 -45.99 -49.13 -89.36
N LEU A 235 -47.19 -49.68 -89.21
CA LEU A 235 -47.89 -49.75 -87.92
C LEU A 235 -47.14 -50.62 -86.91
N GLN A 236 -46.54 -51.73 -87.35
CA GLN A 236 -45.73 -52.58 -86.51
C GLN A 236 -44.44 -51.85 -86.08
N GLN A 237 -43.76 -51.17 -87.01
CA GLN A 237 -42.58 -50.37 -86.73
C GLN A 237 -42.90 -49.19 -85.80
N GLN A 238 -44.05 -48.54 -85.98
CA GLN A 238 -44.59 -47.50 -85.09
C GLN A 238 -44.85 -48.05 -83.68
N ARG A 239 -45.46 -49.23 -83.56
CA ARG A 239 -45.69 -49.88 -82.25
C ARG A 239 -44.38 -50.23 -81.55
N GLU A 240 -43.41 -50.77 -82.28
CA GLU A 240 -42.09 -51.08 -81.73
C GLU A 240 -41.29 -49.82 -81.35
N SER A 241 -41.34 -48.79 -82.18
CA SER A 241 -40.79 -47.46 -81.88
C SER A 241 -41.41 -46.89 -80.60
N THR A 242 -42.74 -46.89 -80.53
CA THR A 242 -43.49 -46.40 -79.36
C THR A 242 -43.17 -47.22 -78.12
N GLN A 243 -43.01 -48.54 -78.25
CA GLN A 243 -42.62 -49.41 -77.13
C GLN A 243 -41.20 -49.10 -76.64
N ARG A 244 -40.23 -48.96 -77.54
CA ARG A 244 -38.85 -48.58 -77.19
C ARG A 244 -38.79 -47.22 -76.50
N THR A 245 -39.54 -46.23 -77.00
CA THR A 245 -39.64 -44.91 -76.37
C THR A 245 -40.27 -44.99 -74.99
N ARG A 246 -41.31 -45.84 -74.81
CA ARG A 246 -41.94 -46.09 -73.51
C ARG A 246 -40.96 -46.72 -72.52
N ASP A 247 -40.17 -47.69 -72.96
CA ASP A 247 -39.17 -48.39 -72.13
C ASP A 247 -38.01 -47.45 -71.73
N ILE A 248 -37.58 -46.56 -72.64
CA ILE A 248 -36.57 -45.53 -72.34
C ILE A 248 -37.13 -44.51 -71.34
N LEU A 249 -38.36 -44.04 -71.51
CA LEU A 249 -39.02 -43.12 -70.58
C LEU A 249 -39.19 -43.73 -69.19
N THR A 250 -39.63 -44.98 -69.09
CA THR A 250 -39.75 -45.66 -67.78
C THR A 250 -38.40 -45.85 -67.12
N LYS A 251 -37.34 -46.15 -67.89
CA LYS A 251 -35.99 -46.23 -67.36
C LYS A 251 -35.46 -44.87 -66.88
N CYS A 252 -35.62 -43.80 -67.67
CA CYS A 252 -35.26 -42.44 -67.25
C CYS A 252 -36.02 -42.01 -65.99
N HIS A 253 -37.33 -42.25 -65.91
CA HIS A 253 -38.10 -41.93 -64.72
C HIS A 253 -37.63 -42.70 -63.47
N TYR A 254 -37.20 -43.96 -63.62
CA TYR A 254 -36.65 -44.71 -62.49
C TYR A 254 -35.30 -44.16 -62.04
N GLU A 255 -34.43 -43.78 -62.98
CA GLU A 255 -33.14 -43.15 -62.69
C GLU A 255 -33.29 -41.74 -62.08
N GLU A 256 -34.24 -40.93 -62.57
CA GLU A 256 -34.60 -39.63 -61.99
C GLU A 256 -35.19 -39.78 -60.59
N LEU A 257 -36.08 -40.76 -60.37
CA LEU A 257 -36.66 -41.04 -59.07
C LEU A 257 -35.59 -41.47 -58.05
N GLU A 258 -34.59 -42.26 -58.45
CA GLU A 258 -33.48 -42.61 -57.56
C GLU A 258 -32.56 -41.42 -57.29
N LYS A 259 -32.26 -40.58 -58.30
CA LYS A 259 -31.53 -39.32 -58.07
C LYS A 259 -32.28 -38.43 -57.10
N GLU A 260 -33.59 -38.27 -57.25
CA GLU A 260 -34.43 -37.47 -56.37
C GLU A 260 -34.47 -38.04 -54.94
N LYS A 261 -34.51 -39.36 -54.76
CA LYS A 261 -34.37 -40.00 -53.44
C LYS A 261 -33.01 -39.72 -52.80
N THR A 262 -31.92 -39.75 -53.58
CA THR A 262 -30.58 -39.45 -53.04
C THR A 262 -30.44 -37.97 -52.66
N LEU A 263 -31.02 -37.07 -53.44
CA LEU A 263 -31.06 -35.64 -53.14
C LEU A 263 -31.93 -35.35 -51.91
N ARG A 264 -33.11 -35.96 -51.79
CA ARG A 264 -33.94 -35.88 -50.58
C ARG A 264 -33.19 -36.31 -49.33
N LYS A 265 -32.48 -37.44 -49.37
CA LYS A 265 -31.66 -37.91 -48.24
C LYS A 265 -30.51 -36.95 -47.90
N CYS A 266 -29.97 -36.21 -48.87
CA CYS A 266 -28.97 -35.17 -48.58
C CYS A 266 -29.62 -33.98 -47.91
N VAL A 267 -30.73 -33.48 -48.45
CA VAL A 267 -31.48 -32.35 -47.88
C VAL A 267 -32.01 -32.69 -46.48
N GLU A 268 -32.49 -33.91 -46.23
CA GLU A 268 -32.89 -34.37 -44.91
C GLU A 268 -31.73 -34.30 -43.91
N ARG A 269 -30.53 -34.77 -44.28
CA ARG A 269 -29.33 -34.63 -43.44
C ARG A 269 -28.95 -33.17 -43.19
N ASP A 270 -29.04 -32.32 -44.21
CA ASP A 270 -28.71 -30.90 -44.07
C ASP A 270 -29.72 -30.18 -43.18
N VAL A 271 -31.00 -30.56 -43.24
CA VAL A 271 -32.05 -30.07 -42.33
C VAL A 271 -31.83 -30.58 -40.92
N GLU A 272 -31.49 -31.86 -40.73
CA GLU A 272 -31.12 -32.42 -39.43
C GLU A 272 -29.90 -31.70 -38.83
N GLU A 273 -28.86 -31.45 -39.63
CA GLU A 273 -27.69 -30.70 -39.20
C GLU A 273 -28.03 -29.24 -38.86
N ALA A 274 -28.85 -28.58 -39.68
CA ALA A 274 -29.33 -27.23 -39.42
C ALA A 274 -30.18 -27.16 -38.14
N THR A 275 -31.03 -28.16 -37.88
CA THR A 275 -31.79 -28.25 -36.62
C THR A 275 -30.88 -28.49 -35.42
N GLY A 276 -29.82 -29.31 -35.57
CA GLY A 276 -28.80 -29.49 -34.54
C GLY A 276 -28.03 -28.20 -34.24
N ARG A 277 -27.58 -27.47 -35.27
CA ARG A 277 -26.92 -26.16 -35.14
C ARG A 277 -27.85 -25.12 -34.49
N LEU A 278 -29.13 -25.09 -34.88
CA LEU A 278 -30.14 -24.21 -34.30
C LEU A 278 -30.39 -24.56 -32.82
N GLN A 279 -30.43 -25.84 -32.47
CA GLN A 279 -30.60 -26.29 -31.09
C GLN A 279 -29.41 -25.89 -30.21
N MET A 280 -28.18 -26.01 -30.72
CA MET A 280 -26.99 -25.51 -30.02
C MET A 280 -27.00 -23.99 -29.87
N ALA A 281 -27.41 -23.25 -30.91
CA ALA A 281 -27.58 -21.81 -30.82
C ALA A 281 -28.63 -21.41 -29.76
N HIS A 282 -29.76 -22.11 -29.69
CA HIS A 282 -30.78 -21.89 -28.65
C HIS A 282 -30.30 -22.27 -27.24
N GLN A 283 -29.41 -23.26 -27.10
CA GLN A 283 -28.79 -23.58 -25.82
C GLN A 283 -27.81 -22.49 -25.40
N GLU A 284 -27.00 -21.97 -26.33
CA GLU A 284 -26.04 -20.90 -26.04
C GLU A 284 -26.74 -19.57 -25.75
N ILE A 285 -27.81 -19.23 -26.48
CA ILE A 285 -28.66 -18.06 -26.17
C ILE A 285 -29.23 -18.18 -24.75
N ARG A 286 -29.72 -19.36 -24.36
CA ARG A 286 -30.21 -19.59 -22.99
C ARG A 286 -29.10 -19.42 -21.95
N ARG A 287 -27.93 -20.02 -22.17
CA ARG A 287 -26.76 -19.88 -21.29
C ARG A 287 -26.35 -18.42 -21.11
N LEU A 288 -26.25 -17.67 -22.21
CA LEU A 288 -25.94 -16.24 -22.20
C LEU A 288 -27.04 -15.41 -21.53
N THR A 289 -28.31 -15.80 -21.67
CA THR A 289 -29.44 -15.14 -21.00
C THR A 289 -29.38 -15.36 -19.49
N ASP A 290 -29.13 -16.59 -19.04
CA ASP A 290 -28.97 -16.92 -17.62
C ASP A 290 -27.77 -16.19 -17.01
N GLU A 291 -26.67 -16.07 -17.76
CA GLU A 291 -25.48 -15.33 -17.36
C GLU A 291 -25.76 -13.81 -17.25
N LEU A 292 -26.50 -13.24 -18.20
CA LEU A 292 -26.95 -11.84 -18.15
C LEU A 292 -27.90 -11.58 -16.97
N ASP A 293 -28.82 -12.49 -16.68
CA ASP A 293 -29.73 -12.36 -15.53
C ASP A 293 -28.98 -12.51 -14.20
N SER A 294 -27.95 -13.36 -14.15
CA SER A 294 -27.05 -13.47 -13.00
C SER A 294 -26.29 -12.17 -12.78
N LYS A 295 -25.77 -11.56 -13.85
CA LYS A 295 -25.09 -10.25 -13.81
C LYS A 295 -26.03 -9.11 -13.42
N ARG A 296 -27.29 -9.11 -13.88
CA ARG A 296 -28.31 -8.14 -13.42
C ARG A 296 -28.61 -8.28 -11.93
N LYS A 297 -28.69 -9.50 -11.41
CA LYS A 297 -28.87 -9.73 -9.96
C LYS A 297 -27.66 -9.24 -9.16
N GLU A 298 -26.44 -9.46 -9.64
CA GLU A 298 -25.23 -8.89 -9.04
C GLU A 298 -25.24 -7.36 -9.08
N GLN A 299 -25.60 -6.77 -10.22
CA GLN A 299 -25.71 -5.31 -10.37
C GLN A 299 -26.74 -4.72 -9.42
N SER A 300 -27.91 -5.34 -9.27
CA SER A 300 -28.94 -4.90 -8.32
C SER A 300 -28.45 -4.96 -6.87
N LYS A 301 -27.66 -5.98 -6.49
CA LYS A 301 -27.04 -6.04 -5.15
C LYS A 301 -26.02 -4.91 -4.94
N LEU A 302 -25.22 -4.61 -5.95
CA LEU A 302 -24.25 -3.50 -5.90
C LEU A 302 -24.96 -2.15 -5.82
N GLU A 303 -26.09 -1.99 -6.52
CA GLU A 303 -26.91 -0.77 -6.49
C GLU A 303 -27.53 -0.56 -5.10
N LEU A 304 -28.06 -1.62 -4.48
CA LEU A 304 -28.54 -1.58 -3.09
C LEU A 304 -27.42 -1.25 -2.08
N ALA A 305 -26.22 -1.81 -2.27
CA ALA A 305 -25.07 -1.50 -1.43
C ALA A 305 -24.61 -0.04 -1.59
N LEU A 306 -24.65 0.48 -2.82
CA LEU A 306 -24.35 1.88 -3.11
C LEU A 306 -25.36 2.83 -2.48
N GLU A 307 -26.66 2.52 -2.55
CA GLU A 307 -27.71 3.29 -1.88
C GLU A 307 -27.53 3.29 -0.36
N SER A 308 -27.18 2.16 0.23
CA SER A 308 -26.88 2.06 1.67
C SER A 308 -25.67 2.93 2.04
N ALA A 309 -24.58 2.86 1.26
CA ALA A 309 -23.39 3.69 1.48
C ALA A 309 -23.70 5.19 1.32
N GLN A 310 -24.53 5.57 0.34
CA GLN A 310 -24.97 6.96 0.16
C GLN A 310 -25.82 7.46 1.33
N GLN A 311 -26.70 6.63 1.89
CA GLN A 311 -27.45 6.98 3.10
C GLN A 311 -26.54 7.17 4.31
N GLU A 312 -25.49 6.37 4.44
CA GLU A 312 -24.51 6.49 5.51
C GLU A 312 -23.66 7.76 5.37
N ILE A 313 -23.20 8.06 4.16
CA ILE A 313 -22.52 9.34 3.85
C ILE A 313 -23.44 10.51 4.20
N LYS A 314 -24.72 10.48 3.84
CA LYS A 314 -25.67 11.54 4.17
C LYS A 314 -25.86 11.72 5.68
N LYS A 315 -25.93 10.62 6.44
CA LYS A 315 -25.96 10.68 7.93
C LYS A 315 -24.69 11.28 8.50
N LEU A 316 -23.53 10.93 7.94
CA LEU A 316 -22.24 11.50 8.35
C LEU A 316 -22.15 13.00 8.01
N GLU A 317 -22.65 13.43 6.85
CA GLU A 317 -22.74 14.83 6.46
C GLU A 317 -23.64 15.64 7.40
N GLU A 318 -24.80 15.09 7.77
CA GLU A 318 -25.72 15.70 8.75
C GLU A 318 -25.06 15.83 10.13
N ASN A 319 -24.32 14.80 10.58
CA ASN A 319 -23.58 14.85 11.84
C ASN A 319 -22.44 15.87 11.78
N MET A 320 -21.68 15.92 10.69
CA MET A 320 -20.64 16.92 10.46
C MET A 320 -21.20 18.34 10.44
N SER A 321 -22.41 18.55 9.91
CA SER A 321 -23.08 19.85 9.99
C SER A 321 -23.43 20.23 11.43
N LYS A 322 -23.98 19.29 12.22
CA LYS A 322 -24.30 19.53 13.64
C LYS A 322 -23.06 19.89 14.46
N TYR A 323 -21.93 19.21 14.22
CA TYR A 323 -20.66 19.54 14.87
C TYR A 323 -20.11 20.90 14.46
N LYS A 324 -20.19 21.26 13.18
CA LYS A 324 -19.81 22.61 12.71
C LYS A 324 -20.66 23.70 13.36
N ASP A 325 -21.96 23.46 13.51
CA ASP A 325 -22.86 24.40 14.16
C ASP A 325 -22.52 24.53 15.66
N SER A 326 -22.26 23.43 16.38
CA SER A 326 -21.85 23.49 17.80
C SER A 326 -20.52 24.23 17.98
N ASP A 327 -19.52 23.95 17.14
CA ASP A 327 -18.21 24.61 17.20
C ASP A 327 -18.33 26.11 16.90
N SER A 328 -19.19 26.49 15.94
CA SER A 328 -19.44 27.89 15.62
C SER A 328 -20.08 28.65 16.79
N VAL A 329 -21.00 28.00 17.50
CA VAL A 329 -21.67 28.55 18.67
C VAL A 329 -20.71 28.71 19.85
N ASP A 330 -19.84 27.72 20.09
CA ASP A 330 -18.88 27.78 21.18
C ASP A 330 -17.74 28.77 20.90
N LEU A 331 -17.29 28.87 19.65
CA LEU A 331 -16.37 29.93 19.21
C LEU A 331 -17.00 31.32 19.40
N GLN A 332 -18.28 31.49 19.09
CA GLN A 332 -18.99 32.74 19.29
C GLN A 332 -19.08 33.11 20.78
N LYS A 333 -19.43 32.16 21.66
CA LYS A 333 -19.42 32.36 23.11
C LYS A 333 -18.03 32.70 23.64
N ALA A 334 -16.97 32.08 23.10
CA ALA A 334 -15.59 32.38 23.48
C ALA A 334 -15.19 33.80 23.06
N LYS A 335 -15.56 34.23 21.85
CA LYS A 335 -15.35 35.60 21.37
C LYS A 335 -16.06 36.63 22.26
N GLU A 336 -17.31 36.37 22.65
CA GLU A 336 -18.06 37.26 23.54
C GLU A 336 -17.44 37.37 24.93
N ARG A 337 -16.94 36.25 25.49
CA ARG A 337 -16.19 36.26 26.75
C ARG A 337 -14.89 37.06 26.65
N ASN A 338 -14.11 36.87 25.58
CA ASN A 338 -12.89 37.64 25.37
C ASN A 338 -13.19 39.14 25.23
N GLN A 339 -14.22 39.52 24.48
CA GLN A 339 -14.65 40.91 24.39
C GLN A 339 -15.08 41.49 25.74
N SER A 340 -15.71 40.68 26.60
CA SER A 340 -16.05 41.10 27.98
C SER A 340 -14.80 41.31 28.83
N LEU A 341 -13.84 40.39 28.75
CA LEU A 341 -12.56 40.50 29.46
C LEU A 341 -11.74 41.71 28.97
N ASP A 342 -11.71 41.98 27.67
CA ASP A 342 -11.03 43.15 27.11
C ASP A 342 -11.64 44.46 27.63
N LYS A 343 -12.98 44.53 27.76
CA LYS A 343 -13.65 45.68 28.38
C LYS A 343 -13.26 45.83 29.86
N GLU A 344 -13.15 44.73 30.59
CA GLU A 344 -12.72 44.73 31.98
C GLU A 344 -11.24 45.16 32.11
N ILE A 345 -10.35 44.66 31.26
CA ILE A 345 -8.94 45.07 31.19
C ILE A 345 -8.83 46.57 30.91
N LEU A 346 -9.59 47.10 29.95
CA LEU A 346 -9.62 48.54 29.66
C LEU A 346 -10.12 49.37 30.85
N ALA A 347 -11.15 48.89 31.56
CA ALA A 347 -11.65 49.54 32.77
C ALA A 347 -10.61 49.52 33.90
N LEU A 348 -9.93 48.39 34.09
CA LEU A 348 -8.84 48.25 35.06
C LEU A 348 -7.65 49.14 34.71
N HIS A 349 -7.24 49.19 33.44
CA HIS A 349 -6.19 50.09 32.96
C HIS A 349 -6.52 51.56 33.25
N SER A 350 -7.77 51.99 32.96
CA SER A 350 -8.23 53.35 33.24
C SER A 350 -8.22 53.67 34.75
N ARG A 351 -8.58 52.68 35.58
CA ARG A 351 -8.52 52.82 37.04
C ARG A 351 -7.09 52.92 37.55
N VAL A 352 -6.17 52.11 37.02
CA VAL A 352 -4.75 52.17 37.36
C VAL A 352 -4.15 53.52 36.96
N GLN A 353 -4.46 54.05 35.77
CA GLN A 353 -4.02 55.40 35.38
C GLN A 353 -4.53 56.50 36.32
N THR A 354 -5.75 56.35 36.81
CA THR A 354 -6.32 57.30 37.79
C THR A 354 -5.57 57.19 39.13
N LEU A 355 -5.35 55.98 39.62
CA LEU A 355 -4.57 55.74 40.85
C LEU A 355 -3.11 56.22 40.72
N ASP A 356 -2.49 56.06 39.55
CA ASP A 356 -1.14 56.58 39.27
C ASP A 356 -1.12 58.11 39.25
N SER A 357 -2.19 58.75 38.76
CA SER A 357 -2.35 60.21 38.78
C SER A 357 -2.49 60.71 40.23
N GLU A 358 -3.37 60.08 41.02
CA GLU A 358 -3.51 60.33 42.46
C GLU A 358 -2.17 60.15 43.20
N ARG A 359 -1.44 59.06 42.91
CA ARG A 359 -0.10 58.83 43.48
C ARG A 359 0.87 59.95 43.12
N ASN A 360 0.89 60.40 41.87
CA ASN A 360 1.78 61.47 41.44
C ASN A 360 1.42 62.80 42.13
N GLU A 361 0.14 63.11 42.32
CA GLU A 361 -0.31 64.26 43.10
C GLU A 361 0.17 64.18 44.56
N PHE A 362 0.06 63.00 45.20
CA PHE A 362 0.62 62.79 46.54
C PHE A 362 2.14 62.96 46.58
N VAL A 363 2.87 62.47 45.57
CA VAL A 363 4.31 62.65 45.46
C VAL A 363 4.66 64.14 45.34
N GLU A 364 3.89 64.91 44.58
CA GLU A 364 4.09 66.36 44.45
C GLU A 364 3.77 67.11 45.75
N LEU A 365 2.71 66.73 46.46
CA LEU A 365 2.39 67.24 47.81
C LEU A 365 3.53 66.95 48.80
N VAL A 366 4.08 65.72 48.79
CA VAL A 366 5.23 65.35 49.61
C VAL A 366 6.47 66.16 49.24
N ALA A 367 6.70 66.43 47.95
CA ALA A 367 7.81 67.28 47.52
C ALA A 367 7.65 68.73 48.00
N LYS A 368 6.42 69.30 47.95
CA LYS A 368 6.10 70.62 48.49
C LYS A 368 6.31 70.68 50.00
N LEU A 369 5.84 69.69 50.75
CA LEU A 369 6.07 69.58 52.19
C LEU A 369 7.56 69.46 52.53
N LYS A 370 8.33 68.69 51.76
CA LYS A 370 9.79 68.60 51.91
C LYS A 370 10.49 69.93 51.65
N GLU A 371 10.01 70.71 50.68
CA GLU A 371 10.53 72.05 50.41
C GLU A 371 10.16 73.04 51.51
N GLU A 372 8.94 72.99 52.05
CA GLU A 372 8.54 73.76 53.23
C GLU A 372 9.39 73.41 54.45
N ILE A 373 9.59 72.12 54.75
CA ILE A 373 10.48 71.67 55.82
C ILE A 373 11.91 72.19 55.61
N ARG A 374 12.42 72.17 54.37
CA ARG A 374 13.75 72.73 54.06
C ARG A 374 13.81 74.24 54.33
N LYS A 375 12.79 75.00 53.93
CA LYS A 375 12.69 76.45 54.21
C LYS A 375 12.60 76.74 55.72
N TYR A 376 11.87 75.93 56.48
CA TYR A 376 11.84 76.05 57.94
C TYR A 376 13.22 75.77 58.55
N GLN A 377 13.92 74.73 58.10
CA GLN A 377 15.27 74.39 58.57
C GLN A 377 16.35 75.42 58.17
N GLU A 378 16.18 76.10 57.04
CA GLU A 378 17.06 77.23 56.63
C GLU A 378 16.78 78.50 57.43
N ASN A 379 15.52 78.76 57.80
CA ASN A 379 15.13 79.89 58.63
C ASN A 379 15.45 79.69 60.13
N GLU A 380 15.64 78.45 60.59
CA GLU A 380 15.99 78.13 62.00
C GLU A 380 17.48 78.32 62.32
N LYS A 381 18.35 78.57 61.32
CA LYS A 381 19.79 78.83 61.52
C LYS A 381 20.17 80.31 61.67
N ALA A 382 19.19 81.23 61.72
CA ALA A 382 19.43 82.65 61.98
C ALA A 382 18.52 83.19 63.11
N GLY A 383 19.03 83.22 64.34
CA GLY A 383 18.54 84.13 65.40
C GLY A 383 17.83 83.46 66.59
N LEU A 384 18.51 83.48 67.75
CA LEU A 384 18.06 83.08 69.08
C LEU A 384 17.04 84.07 69.69
N LEU A 385 15.98 83.57 70.35
CA LEU A 385 15.46 83.98 71.69
C LEU A 385 14.21 83.12 72.08
N PHE A 386 14.30 82.44 73.23
CA PHE A 386 13.27 81.62 73.93
C PHE A 386 12.10 82.49 74.52
N PRO A 387 10.92 81.98 75.01
CA PRO A 387 10.76 80.78 75.88
C PRO A 387 9.52 79.85 75.74
N ARG A 388 9.81 78.53 75.82
CA ARG A 388 9.29 77.47 76.73
C ARG A 388 7.82 77.46 77.19
N GLN A 389 7.13 76.34 76.95
CA GLN A 389 6.39 75.58 77.98
C GLN A 389 6.36 74.08 77.68
N ASN A 390 6.44 73.29 78.76
CA ASN A 390 6.81 71.87 78.82
C ASN A 390 5.63 70.90 78.64
N ALA A 391 5.97 69.63 78.36
CA ALA A 391 5.45 68.37 78.92
C ALA A 391 5.23 67.34 77.80
N SER A 392 5.46 66.03 77.92
CA SER A 392 6.17 65.14 78.84
C SER A 392 5.92 63.74 78.24
N LEU A 393 6.82 62.79 78.52
CA LEU A 393 6.63 61.33 78.56
C LEU A 393 6.98 60.47 77.32
N GLU A 394 7.95 59.60 77.63
CA GLU A 394 8.70 58.60 76.87
C GLU A 394 7.97 57.25 76.73
N HIS A 395 8.49 56.43 75.80
CA HIS A 395 8.68 54.96 75.89
C HIS A 395 7.41 54.07 75.99
N THR A 396 7.35 52.85 75.46
CA THR A 396 8.38 51.84 75.19
C THR A 396 7.85 50.80 74.21
N MET A 397 8.78 50.20 73.47
CA MET A 397 8.56 49.02 72.64
C MET A 397 8.33 47.74 73.48
N GLN A 398 7.48 46.87 72.95
CA GLN A 398 7.71 45.42 72.73
C GLN A 398 7.88 44.51 73.95
N ASP A 399 6.91 43.60 74.17
CA ASP A 399 7.16 42.16 74.03
C ASP A 399 5.94 41.26 74.36
N LYS A 400 5.88 40.14 73.63
CA LYS A 400 5.52 38.76 74.07
C LYS A 400 4.07 38.34 74.33
N LYS A 401 3.79 37.22 73.63
CA LYS A 401 3.15 35.98 74.09
C LYS A 401 1.62 35.92 74.18
N ASN A 402 1.06 35.15 73.25
CA ASN A 402 0.19 33.99 73.52
C ASN A 402 -0.24 33.83 74.98
N LYS A 403 -1.54 33.96 75.29
CA LYS A 403 -2.46 32.82 75.44
C LYS A 403 -3.79 33.27 76.07
N GLU A 404 -4.86 32.83 75.42
CA GLU A 404 -6.04 32.20 76.03
C GLU A 404 -6.93 32.96 77.02
N ARG A 405 -8.23 32.87 76.69
CA ARG A 405 -9.42 32.63 77.53
C ARG A 405 -10.35 33.81 77.82
N LYS A 406 -11.50 33.68 77.14
CA LYS A 406 -12.87 33.68 77.66
C LYS A 406 -13.50 35.04 78.04
N CYS A 407 -14.31 35.51 77.09
CA CYS A 407 -15.78 35.57 77.18
C CYS A 407 -16.37 36.13 78.49
N PHE A 408 -16.97 37.33 78.47
CA PHE A 408 -18.42 37.53 78.54
C PHE A 408 -18.79 39.04 78.50
N GLU A 409 -19.76 39.33 77.63
CA GLU A 409 -20.82 40.36 77.70
C GLU A 409 -20.52 41.88 77.76
N CYS A 410 -20.80 42.49 76.60
CA CYS A 410 -21.74 43.59 76.37
C CYS A 410 -21.58 44.92 77.12
N GLU A 411 -20.90 45.87 76.47
CA GLU A 411 -21.41 47.24 76.31
C GLU A 411 -21.29 47.65 74.84
N ALA A 412 -22.35 48.30 74.34
CA ALA A 412 -22.51 48.68 72.94
C ALA A 412 -21.48 49.75 72.55
N ASP A 413 -20.52 49.37 71.70
CA ASP A 413 -19.49 50.25 71.15
C ASP A 413 -19.81 50.56 69.67
N PRO A 414 -19.69 51.81 69.16
CA PRO A 414 -20.08 52.18 67.79
C PRO A 414 -19.30 51.47 66.68
N ASN A 415 -18.36 50.59 67.03
CA ASN A 415 -17.53 49.82 66.13
C ASN A 415 -18.20 48.54 65.58
N GLN A 416 -19.40 48.21 66.06
CA GLN A 416 -20.10 46.98 65.68
C GLN A 416 -20.64 47.02 64.23
N HIS A 417 -21.01 48.19 63.70
CA HIS A 417 -21.54 48.31 62.34
C HIS A 417 -20.48 48.10 61.25
N SER A 418 -19.24 48.53 61.50
CA SER A 418 -18.12 48.32 60.58
C SER A 418 -17.70 46.84 60.53
N HIS A 419 -17.60 46.21 61.70
CA HIS A 419 -17.25 44.79 61.80
C HIS A 419 -18.37 43.88 61.28
N GLU A 420 -19.64 44.25 61.47
CA GLU A 420 -20.80 43.51 60.95
C GLU A 420 -20.93 43.65 59.41
N MET A 421 -20.67 44.83 58.84
CA MET A 421 -20.60 45.00 57.38
C MET A 421 -19.43 44.22 56.76
N LEU A 422 -18.25 44.22 57.41
CA LEU A 422 -17.11 43.44 56.95
C LEU A 422 -17.40 41.93 57.06
N HIS A 423 -18.02 41.47 58.14
CA HIS A 423 -18.40 40.06 58.29
C HIS A 423 -19.47 39.65 57.27
N LYS A 424 -20.47 40.50 57.01
CA LYS A 424 -21.47 40.30 55.93
C LYS A 424 -20.80 40.26 54.55
N ARG A 425 -19.78 41.07 54.30
CA ARG A 425 -19.03 41.08 53.03
C ARG A 425 -18.15 39.84 52.88
N CYS A 426 -17.48 39.41 53.93
CA CYS A 426 -16.70 38.17 53.95
C CYS A 426 -17.61 36.94 53.82
N GLN A 427 -18.74 36.92 54.53
CA GLN A 427 -19.71 35.83 54.46
C GLN A 427 -20.32 35.73 53.06
N LYS A 428 -20.70 36.85 52.45
CA LYS A 428 -21.16 36.88 51.06
C LYS A 428 -20.08 36.43 50.07
N ALA A 429 -18.81 36.79 50.29
CA ALA A 429 -17.71 36.32 49.45
C ALA A 429 -17.41 34.83 49.63
N ILE A 430 -17.64 34.27 50.83
CA ILE A 430 -17.55 32.83 51.10
C ILE A 430 -18.71 32.11 50.42
N GLU A 431 -19.95 32.57 50.58
CA GLU A 431 -21.13 32.03 49.92
C GLU A 431 -20.99 32.08 48.39
N GLU A 432 -20.48 33.17 47.81
CA GLU A 432 -20.18 33.28 46.37
C GLU A 432 -19.10 32.27 45.93
N ARG A 433 -18.08 32.02 46.75
CA ARG A 433 -17.06 30.99 46.47
C ARG A 433 -17.59 29.59 46.62
N GLU A 434 -18.46 29.34 47.60
CA GLU A 434 -19.13 28.05 47.82
C GLU A 434 -20.10 27.74 46.68
N CYS A 435 -20.87 28.71 46.20
CA CYS A 435 -21.70 28.56 45.00
C CYS A 435 -20.85 28.25 43.76
N ARG A 436 -19.74 28.98 43.55
CA ARG A 436 -18.82 28.69 42.44
C ARG A 436 -18.18 27.29 42.55
N ASN A 437 -17.82 26.87 43.77
CA ASN A 437 -17.27 25.53 44.00
C ASN A 437 -18.33 24.45 43.76
N ALA A 438 -19.58 24.66 44.17
CA ALA A 438 -20.68 23.74 43.87
C ALA A 438 -20.95 23.62 42.36
N GLU A 439 -20.90 24.75 41.63
CA GLU A 439 -21.01 24.75 40.17
C GLU A 439 -19.83 24.03 39.49
N LEU A 440 -18.61 24.20 40.00
CA LEU A 440 -17.42 23.50 39.48
C LEU A 440 -17.47 22.00 39.78
N LEU A 441 -17.93 21.60 40.97
CA LEU A 441 -18.14 20.19 41.32
C LEU A 441 -19.21 19.55 40.43
N TYR A 442 -20.31 20.25 40.17
CA TYR A 442 -21.34 19.77 39.24
C TYR A 442 -20.79 19.60 37.82
N LYS A 443 -19.95 20.53 37.34
CA LYS A 443 -19.29 20.43 36.04
C LYS A 443 -18.30 19.28 35.98
N LEU A 444 -17.52 19.06 37.04
CA LEU A 444 -16.60 17.92 37.14
C LEU A 444 -17.36 16.59 37.10
N GLN A 445 -18.41 16.42 37.90
CA GLN A 445 -19.25 15.22 37.86
C GLN A 445 -19.95 14.99 36.52
N LYS A 446 -20.25 16.07 35.78
CA LYS A 446 -20.81 15.97 34.43
C LYS A 446 -19.76 15.47 33.44
N LEU A 447 -18.55 16.03 33.50
CA LEU A 447 -17.42 15.59 32.67
C LEU A 447 -16.98 14.16 32.99
N GLU A 448 -16.99 13.76 34.27
CA GLU A 448 -16.70 12.39 34.69
C GLU A 448 -17.69 11.41 34.07
N ARG A 449 -19.00 11.71 34.11
CA ARG A 449 -20.02 10.88 33.43
C ARG A 449 -19.87 10.87 31.91
N GLU A 450 -19.57 12.02 31.29
CA GLU A 450 -19.32 12.07 29.85
C GLU A 450 -18.07 11.25 29.47
N HIS A 451 -17.04 11.22 30.32
CA HIS A 451 -15.87 10.35 30.14
C HIS A 451 -16.21 8.87 30.33
N GLU A 452 -17.02 8.50 31.33
CA GLU A 452 -17.51 7.13 31.52
C GLU A 452 -18.31 6.65 30.30
N ASP A 453 -19.27 7.45 29.82
CA ASP A 453 -20.07 7.15 28.62
C ASP A 453 -19.20 7.03 27.34
N LEU A 454 -18.08 7.75 27.26
CA LEU A 454 -17.13 7.65 26.16
C LEU A 454 -16.24 6.40 26.28
N VAL A 455 -15.87 6.01 27.50
CA VAL A 455 -15.15 4.76 27.77
C VAL A 455 -16.04 3.57 27.41
N GLU A 456 -17.29 3.55 27.83
CA GLU A 456 -18.25 2.48 27.47
C GLU A 456 -18.43 2.38 25.95
N ARG A 457 -18.61 3.50 25.24
CA ARG A 457 -18.67 3.49 23.76
C ARG A 457 -17.38 3.01 23.12
N ASN A 458 -16.22 3.33 23.68
CA ASN A 458 -14.94 2.83 23.17
C ASN A 458 -14.79 1.33 23.39
N GLU A 459 -15.21 0.80 24.55
CA GLU A 459 -15.23 -0.64 24.84
C GLU A 459 -16.20 -1.38 23.90
N GLU A 460 -17.37 -0.82 23.61
CA GLU A 460 -18.31 -1.35 22.61
C GLU A 460 -17.72 -1.35 21.20
N LEU A 461 -17.07 -0.24 20.79
CA LEU A 461 -16.41 -0.14 19.50
C LEU A 461 -15.23 -1.11 19.38
N GLU A 462 -14.44 -1.30 20.44
CA GLU A 462 -13.36 -2.29 20.51
C GLU A 462 -13.92 -3.72 20.42
N SER A 463 -15.06 -4.00 21.06
CA SER A 463 -15.75 -5.29 20.95
C SER A 463 -16.22 -5.54 19.51
N ILE A 464 -16.86 -4.57 18.86
CA ILE A 464 -17.33 -4.68 17.47
C ILE A 464 -16.15 -4.80 16.51
N LEU A 465 -15.05 -4.06 16.73
CA LEU A 465 -13.81 -4.20 15.96
C LEU A 465 -13.20 -5.60 16.14
N GLY A 466 -13.24 -6.16 17.35
CA GLY A 466 -12.81 -7.52 17.63
C GLY A 466 -13.66 -8.57 16.91
N GLU A 467 -14.98 -8.45 16.98
CA GLU A 467 -15.93 -9.35 16.31
C GLU A 467 -15.80 -9.29 14.78
N THR A 468 -15.69 -8.09 14.20
CA THR A 468 -15.49 -7.92 12.76
C THR A 468 -14.11 -8.44 12.30
N GLN A 469 -13.06 -8.29 13.11
CA GLN A 469 -11.77 -8.92 12.84
C GLN A 469 -11.82 -10.45 12.91
N CYS A 470 -12.53 -11.02 13.89
CA CYS A 470 -12.73 -12.46 13.98
C CYS A 470 -13.52 -12.99 12.77
N GLN A 471 -14.61 -12.34 12.38
CA GLN A 471 -15.40 -12.73 11.21
C GLN A 471 -14.59 -12.65 9.91
N THR A 472 -13.85 -11.57 9.69
CA THR A 472 -12.97 -11.45 8.49
C THR A 472 -11.79 -12.42 8.52
N LYS A 473 -11.40 -12.92 9.70
CA LYS A 473 -10.39 -13.97 9.84
C LYS A 473 -11.00 -15.35 9.53
N GLU A 474 -12.18 -15.65 10.06
CA GLU A 474 -12.93 -16.89 9.75
C GLU A 474 -13.28 -16.97 8.25
N GLU A 475 -13.69 -15.88 7.62
CA GLU A 475 -13.94 -15.81 6.18
C GLU A 475 -12.66 -16.04 5.37
N ARG A 476 -11.54 -15.44 5.79
CA ARG A 476 -10.24 -15.69 5.15
C ARG A 476 -9.79 -17.13 5.29
N GLU A 477 -9.90 -17.71 6.48
CA GLU A 477 -9.58 -19.13 6.72
C GLU A 477 -10.49 -20.06 5.92
N TYR A 478 -11.77 -19.71 5.76
CA TYR A 478 -12.70 -20.43 4.90
C TYR A 478 -12.29 -20.36 3.42
N PHE A 479 -11.97 -19.17 2.91
CA PHE A 479 -11.52 -19.01 1.53
C PHE A 479 -10.18 -19.71 1.31
N GLU A 480 -9.24 -19.63 2.25
CA GLU A 480 -7.95 -20.32 2.19
C GLU A 480 -8.15 -21.84 2.15
N CYS A 481 -9.01 -22.39 3.02
CA CYS A 481 -9.39 -23.81 3.00
C CYS A 481 -10.04 -24.25 1.68
N GLU A 482 -10.90 -23.42 1.08
CA GLU A 482 -11.53 -23.73 -0.21
C GLU A 482 -10.53 -23.62 -1.37
N THR A 483 -9.61 -22.66 -1.30
CA THR A 483 -8.52 -22.51 -2.29
C THR A 483 -7.59 -23.71 -2.24
N GLU A 484 -7.21 -24.16 -1.05
CA GLU A 484 -6.43 -25.38 -0.86
C GLU A 484 -7.19 -26.64 -1.31
N ARG A 485 -8.52 -26.69 -1.10
CA ARG A 485 -9.36 -27.80 -1.59
C ARG A 485 -9.37 -27.85 -3.12
N LEU A 486 -9.49 -26.69 -3.77
CA LEU A 486 -9.43 -26.57 -5.22
C LEU A 486 -8.04 -26.91 -5.74
N GLN A 487 -6.96 -26.43 -5.11
CA GLN A 487 -5.59 -26.78 -5.46
C GLN A 487 -5.33 -28.29 -5.34
N ARG A 488 -5.75 -28.93 -4.25
CA ARG A 488 -5.64 -30.40 -4.10
C ARG A 488 -6.40 -31.15 -5.18
N LYS A 489 -7.58 -30.65 -5.57
CA LYS A 489 -8.37 -31.27 -6.64
C LYS A 489 -7.73 -31.09 -8.01
N ILE A 490 -7.13 -29.93 -8.27
CA ILE A 490 -6.34 -29.68 -9.48
C ILE A 490 -5.15 -30.65 -9.50
N SER A 491 -4.37 -30.76 -8.42
CA SER A 491 -3.24 -31.70 -8.35
C SER A 491 -3.65 -33.17 -8.45
N SER A 492 -4.83 -33.55 -7.94
CA SER A 492 -5.39 -34.90 -8.10
C SER A 492 -5.76 -35.19 -9.56
N LEU A 493 -6.43 -34.24 -10.22
CA LEU A 493 -6.77 -34.33 -11.65
C LEU A 493 -5.51 -34.33 -12.53
N GLU A 494 -4.48 -33.55 -12.20
CA GLU A 494 -3.18 -33.56 -12.87
C GLU A 494 -2.45 -34.92 -12.71
N ALA A 495 -2.56 -35.55 -11.53
CA ALA A 495 -2.01 -36.88 -11.29
C ALA A 495 -2.81 -37.99 -12.00
N GLU A 496 -4.13 -37.88 -12.11
CA GLU A 496 -4.96 -38.77 -12.91
C GLU A 496 -4.68 -38.62 -14.41
N LEU A 497 -4.53 -37.39 -14.91
CA LEU A 497 -4.10 -37.12 -16.28
C LEU A 497 -2.71 -37.71 -16.57
N SER A 498 -1.77 -37.56 -15.63
CA SER A 498 -0.43 -38.16 -15.73
C SER A 498 -0.44 -39.70 -15.71
N LYS A 499 -1.41 -40.32 -15.03
CA LYS A 499 -1.60 -41.80 -15.04
C LYS A 499 -2.22 -42.29 -16.35
N VAL A 500 -3.21 -41.57 -16.89
CA VAL A 500 -3.80 -41.86 -18.21
C VAL A 500 -2.74 -41.75 -19.30
N GLN A 501 -1.80 -40.80 -19.15
CA GLN A 501 -0.68 -40.59 -20.07
C GLN A 501 0.41 -41.68 -20.02
N LYS A 502 0.53 -42.43 -18.92
CA LYS A 502 1.41 -43.62 -18.81
C LYS A 502 0.72 -44.94 -19.22
N GLY A 503 -0.61 -44.93 -19.38
CA GLY A 503 -1.43 -46.12 -19.67
C GLY A 503 -1.68 -46.41 -21.16
N THR A 504 -1.29 -45.53 -22.07
CA THR A 504 -1.56 -45.67 -23.51
C THR A 504 -0.32 -46.08 -24.30
N SER A 505 0.14 -47.30 -24.05
CA SER A 505 0.80 -48.11 -25.09
C SER A 505 -0.25 -49.05 -25.64
N GLU A 506 -0.44 -49.06 -26.96
CA GLU A 506 -1.31 -49.96 -27.74
C GLU A 506 -2.80 -49.58 -27.84
N SER A 507 -3.11 -48.65 -28.75
CA SER A 507 -4.14 -48.83 -29.80
C SER A 507 -4.48 -47.49 -30.49
N SER A 508 -4.47 -47.52 -31.82
CA SER A 508 -5.04 -46.54 -32.76
C SER A 508 -4.26 -45.22 -32.99
N GLN A 509 -3.76 -45.04 -34.21
CA GLN A 509 -3.01 -43.84 -34.66
C GLN A 509 -3.85 -42.53 -34.72
N GLU A 510 -5.16 -42.60 -34.49
CA GLU A 510 -6.08 -41.45 -34.54
C GLU A 510 -6.37 -40.83 -33.16
N THR A 511 -6.25 -41.63 -32.09
CA THR A 511 -6.29 -41.15 -30.70
C THR A 511 -4.98 -40.48 -30.29
N VAL A 512 -3.84 -40.87 -30.87
CA VAL A 512 -2.54 -40.23 -30.61
C VAL A 512 -2.50 -38.78 -31.08
N LYS A 513 -3.11 -38.45 -32.23
CA LYS A 513 -3.22 -37.05 -32.71
C LYS A 513 -4.15 -36.21 -31.84
N LYS A 514 -5.34 -36.71 -31.47
CA LYS A 514 -6.25 -35.99 -30.56
C LYS A 514 -5.64 -35.82 -29.17
N VAL A 515 -4.91 -36.81 -28.66
CA VAL A 515 -4.18 -36.70 -27.39
C VAL A 515 -3.02 -35.71 -27.51
N GLN A 516 -2.31 -35.65 -28.64
CA GLN A 516 -1.31 -34.60 -28.91
C GLN A 516 -1.93 -33.20 -28.98
N ASP A 517 -3.06 -33.03 -29.67
CA ASP A 517 -3.78 -31.75 -29.78
C ASP A 517 -4.29 -31.30 -28.40
N PHE A 518 -4.88 -32.21 -27.60
CA PHE A 518 -5.31 -31.91 -26.24
C PHE A 518 -4.11 -31.64 -25.31
N GLN A 519 -2.97 -32.27 -25.54
CA GLN A 519 -1.75 -32.06 -24.77
C GLN A 519 -1.06 -30.73 -25.12
N GLU A 520 -1.13 -30.29 -26.39
CA GLU A 520 -0.75 -28.93 -26.81
C GLU A 520 -1.70 -27.88 -26.24
N ILE A 521 -3.01 -28.14 -26.23
CA ILE A 521 -4.00 -27.23 -25.62
C ILE A 521 -3.79 -27.13 -24.11
N LEU A 522 -3.53 -28.25 -23.42
CA LEU A 522 -3.22 -28.23 -21.99
C LEU A 522 -1.93 -27.48 -21.71
N LYS A 523 -0.89 -27.69 -22.52
CA LYS A 523 0.39 -26.98 -22.37
C LYS A 523 0.24 -25.48 -22.63
N MET A 524 -0.51 -25.10 -23.66
CA MET A 524 -0.86 -23.70 -23.95
C MET A 524 -1.70 -23.08 -22.81
N ASN A 525 -2.63 -23.82 -22.21
CA ASN A 525 -3.41 -23.33 -21.08
C ASN A 525 -2.59 -23.21 -19.79
N GLN A 526 -1.61 -24.09 -19.60
CA GLN A 526 -0.66 -24.05 -18.48
C GLN A 526 0.31 -22.87 -18.63
N GLU A 527 0.83 -22.64 -19.84
CA GLU A 527 1.62 -21.45 -20.18
C GLU A 527 0.80 -20.15 -20.04
N LYS A 528 -0.49 -20.16 -20.43
CA LYS A 528 -1.39 -19.02 -20.18
C LYS A 528 -1.65 -18.77 -18.70
N MET A 529 -1.79 -19.82 -17.89
CA MET A 529 -1.91 -19.70 -16.43
C MET A 529 -0.64 -19.11 -15.81
N GLU A 530 0.55 -19.59 -16.18
CA GLU A 530 1.82 -19.02 -15.71
C GLU A 530 1.99 -17.56 -16.14
N ILE A 531 1.58 -17.21 -17.37
CA ILE A 531 1.60 -15.81 -17.83
C ILE A 531 0.61 -14.95 -17.03
N LEU A 532 -0.58 -15.45 -16.72
CA LEU A 532 -1.56 -14.72 -15.91
C LEU A 532 -1.12 -14.59 -14.45
N GLU A 533 -0.47 -15.61 -13.88
CA GLU A 533 0.12 -15.56 -12.54
C GLU A 533 1.30 -14.59 -12.50
N SER A 534 2.19 -14.61 -13.50
CA SER A 534 3.28 -13.63 -13.65
C SER A 534 2.74 -12.20 -13.76
N LYS A 535 1.70 -11.98 -14.58
CA LYS A 535 1.04 -10.67 -14.72
C LYS A 535 0.35 -10.24 -13.42
N LEU A 536 -0.21 -11.17 -12.64
CA LEU A 536 -0.80 -10.89 -11.33
C LEU A 536 0.28 -10.57 -10.27
N SER A 537 1.43 -11.23 -10.30
CA SER A 537 2.55 -10.89 -9.41
C SER A 537 3.18 -9.55 -9.79
N GLU A 538 3.37 -9.29 -11.09
CA GLU A 538 3.86 -8.00 -11.61
C GLU A 538 2.91 -6.86 -11.23
N GLU A 539 1.59 -7.06 -11.33
CA GLU A 539 0.57 -6.10 -10.88
C GLU A 539 0.59 -5.89 -9.36
N ARG A 540 0.84 -6.95 -8.56
CA ARG A 540 1.00 -6.84 -7.09
C ARG A 540 2.25 -6.06 -6.72
N GLU A 541 3.36 -6.30 -7.40
CA GLU A 541 4.61 -5.57 -7.24
C GLU A 541 4.45 -4.11 -7.67
N TRP A 542 3.78 -3.86 -8.79
CA TRP A 542 3.42 -2.50 -9.24
C TRP A 542 2.57 -1.77 -8.21
N ARG A 543 1.59 -2.44 -7.59
CA ARG A 543 0.78 -1.84 -6.51
C ARG A 543 1.59 -1.56 -5.25
N GLN A 544 2.49 -2.46 -4.85
CA GLN A 544 3.39 -2.22 -3.72
C GLN A 544 4.35 -1.06 -4.00
N GLN A 545 4.86 -0.96 -5.23
CA GLN A 545 5.68 0.16 -5.66
C GLN A 545 4.87 1.47 -5.64
N LEU A 546 3.65 1.47 -6.16
CA LEU A 546 2.78 2.65 -6.16
C LEU A 546 2.45 3.12 -4.74
N VAL A 547 2.22 2.20 -3.80
CA VAL A 547 2.00 2.51 -2.38
C VAL A 547 3.27 3.09 -1.75
N SER A 548 4.45 2.56 -2.09
CA SER A 548 5.73 3.07 -1.61
C SER A 548 6.06 4.45 -2.19
N ASP A 549 5.73 4.68 -3.47
CA ASP A 549 5.87 5.97 -4.15
C ASP A 549 4.89 7.00 -3.59
N LEU A 550 3.67 6.59 -3.23
CA LEU A 550 2.69 7.45 -2.56
C LEU A 550 3.14 7.82 -1.14
N ASP A 551 3.69 6.87 -0.36
CA ASP A 551 4.21 7.15 0.99
C ASP A 551 5.44 8.08 0.95
N THR A 552 6.35 7.86 0.00
CA THR A 552 7.50 8.76 -0.22
C THR A 552 7.07 10.14 -0.71
N ALA A 553 6.10 10.24 -1.62
CA ALA A 553 5.52 11.52 -2.04
C ALA A 553 4.80 12.23 -0.89
N GLN A 554 4.09 11.49 -0.03
CA GLN A 554 3.41 12.05 1.14
C GLN A 554 4.41 12.56 2.19
N LYS A 555 5.52 11.84 2.41
CA LYS A 555 6.64 12.29 3.25
C LYS A 555 7.33 13.53 2.66
N GLY A 556 7.55 13.54 1.35
CA GLY A 556 8.10 14.70 0.63
C GLY A 556 7.20 15.93 0.71
N LEU A 557 5.88 15.76 0.60
CA LEU A 557 4.91 16.85 0.78
C LEU A 557 4.89 17.38 2.22
N LYS A 558 4.99 16.51 3.23
CA LYS A 558 5.10 16.95 4.63
C LYS A 558 6.38 17.76 4.87
N ALA A 559 7.53 17.26 4.43
CA ALA A 559 8.80 17.97 4.55
C ALA A 559 8.76 19.32 3.81
N ARG A 560 8.17 19.37 2.62
CA ARG A 560 8.00 20.62 1.86
C ARG A 560 7.03 21.59 2.50
N ASN A 561 6.01 21.09 3.21
CA ASN A 561 5.08 21.94 3.96
C ASN A 561 5.75 22.51 5.22
N GLU A 562 6.58 21.73 5.90
CA GLU A 562 7.41 22.19 7.02
C GLU A 562 8.45 23.22 6.55
N GLU A 563 9.10 22.99 5.41
CA GLU A 563 10.02 23.94 4.78
C GLU A 563 9.30 25.23 4.35
N LEU A 564 8.08 25.12 3.82
CA LEU A 564 7.27 26.28 3.45
C LEU A 564 6.87 27.08 4.70
N GLN A 565 6.47 26.42 5.79
CA GLN A 565 6.15 27.05 7.07
C GLN A 565 7.38 27.72 7.72
N ASN A 566 8.56 27.13 7.57
CA ASN A 566 9.84 27.74 7.96
C ASN A 566 10.14 28.96 7.09
N SER A 567 9.97 28.85 5.77
CA SER A 567 10.17 29.96 4.84
C SER A 567 9.17 31.10 5.06
N GLU A 568 7.92 30.81 5.44
CA GLU A 568 6.92 31.81 5.83
C GLU A 568 7.31 32.50 7.14
N SER A 569 7.86 31.75 8.10
CA SER A 569 8.37 32.29 9.35
C SER A 569 9.60 33.19 9.12
N GLU A 570 10.51 32.78 8.24
CA GLU A 570 11.66 33.58 7.81
C GLU A 570 11.24 34.81 7.02
N LEU A 571 10.30 34.70 6.09
CA LEU A 571 9.72 35.83 5.37
C LEU A 571 9.01 36.79 6.33
N MET A 572 8.37 36.29 7.38
CA MET A 572 7.75 37.13 8.39
C MET A 572 8.80 37.86 9.25
N CYS A 573 9.94 37.22 9.55
CA CYS A 573 11.09 37.87 10.19
C CYS A 573 11.71 38.92 9.27
N LEU A 574 11.97 38.59 8.00
CA LEU A 574 12.50 39.53 7.00
C LEU A 574 11.54 40.69 6.74
N TYR A 575 10.23 40.45 6.73
CA TYR A 575 9.23 41.51 6.59
C TYR A 575 9.27 42.47 7.79
N LYS A 576 9.42 41.97 9.02
CA LYS A 576 9.63 42.80 10.21
C LYS A 576 10.96 43.56 10.15
N GLU A 577 12.01 42.96 9.62
CA GLU A 577 13.31 43.61 9.43
C GLU A 577 13.28 44.68 8.35
N ILE A 578 12.60 44.45 7.22
CA ILE A 578 12.37 45.44 6.16
C ILE A 578 11.50 46.58 6.68
N GLN A 579 10.51 46.30 7.53
CA GLN A 579 9.69 47.35 8.15
C GLN A 579 10.51 48.21 9.11
N ARG A 580 11.41 47.61 9.90
CA ARG A 580 12.40 48.36 10.71
C ARG A 580 13.40 49.12 9.85
N ALA A 581 13.88 48.53 8.76
CA ALA A 581 14.79 49.18 7.84
C ALA A 581 14.12 50.34 7.07
N ALA A 582 12.81 50.27 6.82
CA ALA A 582 12.03 51.37 6.24
C ALA A 582 11.89 52.53 7.24
N GLU A 583 11.63 52.22 8.52
CA GLU A 583 11.65 53.20 9.61
C GLU A 583 13.05 53.84 9.76
N ASP A 584 14.13 53.06 9.62
CA ASP A 584 15.52 53.54 9.62
C ASP A 584 15.89 54.32 8.34
N GLN A 585 15.32 53.97 7.18
CA GLN A 585 15.49 54.67 5.91
C GLN A 585 14.83 56.05 5.97
N ASP A 586 13.67 56.18 6.61
CA ASP A 586 13.03 57.48 6.86
C ASP A 586 13.85 58.35 7.81
N PHE A 587 14.49 57.74 8.82
CA PHE A 587 15.46 58.41 9.70
C PHE A 587 16.75 58.84 8.96
N LEU A 588 17.25 58.00 8.05
CA LEU A 588 18.42 58.28 7.19
C LEU A 588 18.12 59.35 6.14
N ASN A 589 16.93 59.35 5.54
CA ASN A 589 16.49 60.39 4.61
C ASN A 589 16.32 61.75 5.32
N ALA A 590 15.81 61.76 6.55
CA ALA A 590 15.73 62.95 7.39
C ALA A 590 17.12 63.50 7.76
N THR A 591 18.10 62.62 8.07
CA THR A 591 19.49 63.03 8.35
C THR A 591 20.27 63.42 7.10
N HIS A 592 20.04 62.77 5.95
CA HIS A 592 20.62 63.14 4.66
C HIS A 592 20.15 64.53 4.20
N ALA A 593 18.86 64.87 4.39
CA ALA A 593 18.33 66.22 4.14
C ALA A 593 18.99 67.31 5.03
N VAL A 594 19.35 66.96 6.27
CA VAL A 594 20.10 67.85 7.19
C VAL A 594 21.56 67.99 6.76
N LEU A 595 22.20 66.92 6.28
CA LEU A 595 23.58 66.93 5.79
C LEU A 595 23.72 67.64 4.43
N GLN A 596 22.77 67.50 3.51
CA GLN A 596 22.75 68.22 2.22
C GLN A 596 22.64 69.74 2.42
N ARG A 597 21.95 70.17 3.49
CA ARG A 597 21.91 71.56 3.99
C ARG A 597 23.21 72.02 4.66
N LYS A 598 24.01 71.13 5.24
CA LYS A 598 25.33 71.44 5.80
C LYS A 598 26.43 71.46 4.71
N ASN A 599 26.31 70.61 3.70
CA ASN A 599 27.27 70.49 2.59
C ASN A 599 27.20 71.69 1.62
N SER A 600 26.01 72.29 1.46
CA SER A 600 25.84 73.57 0.74
C SER A 600 26.49 74.77 1.46
N LEU A 601 26.82 74.65 2.75
CA LEU A 601 27.47 75.67 3.58
C LEU A 601 29.00 75.54 3.67
N LEU A 602 29.58 74.42 3.24
CA LEU A 602 31.03 74.13 3.34
C LEU A 602 31.81 74.33 2.03
N LYS A 603 31.17 74.89 0.99
CA LYS A 603 31.77 75.13 -0.34
C LYS A 603 32.69 76.37 -0.41
N ILE A 604 33.22 76.86 0.73
CA ILE A 604 34.14 78.00 0.80
C ILE A 604 35.31 77.71 1.77
N LYS A 605 36.34 76.98 1.31
CA LYS A 605 37.78 77.28 1.50
C LYS A 605 38.67 76.14 0.95
N PRO A 606 39.75 76.45 0.19
CA PRO A 606 40.65 75.46 -0.40
C PRO A 606 41.85 75.08 0.52
N PRO A 607 42.63 74.03 0.16
CA PRO A 607 43.58 73.35 1.05
C PRO A 607 45.05 73.75 0.83
N SER A 608 45.91 73.50 1.81
CA SER A 608 47.37 73.56 1.64
C SER A 608 48.08 72.50 2.50
N GLY A 609 49.11 71.85 1.95
CA GLY A 609 50.20 71.26 2.73
C GLY A 609 50.65 69.88 2.27
N GLU A 610 51.81 69.84 1.62
CA GLU A 610 52.51 68.70 1.00
C GLU A 610 53.19 67.75 2.02
N ALA A 611 53.39 66.48 1.65
CA ALA A 611 54.21 65.50 2.38
C ALA A 611 55.27 64.81 1.48
N SER A 612 56.35 64.37 2.13
CA SER A 612 57.71 64.04 1.65
C SER A 612 57.87 62.88 0.64
N PRO A 613 58.90 62.89 -0.24
CA PRO A 613 59.12 61.91 -1.32
C PRO A 613 59.41 60.45 -0.89
N GLN A 614 59.76 60.18 0.37
CA GLN A 614 59.90 58.80 0.90
C GLN A 614 58.51 58.15 1.07
N GLN A 615 57.56 58.94 1.57
CA GLN A 615 56.18 58.56 1.77
C GLN A 615 55.50 58.30 0.42
N GLN A 616 55.82 59.09 -0.62
CA GLN A 616 55.34 58.84 -1.98
C GLN A 616 55.86 57.52 -2.59
N ARG A 617 57.05 57.04 -2.19
CA ARG A 617 57.63 55.79 -2.72
C ARG A 617 57.01 54.55 -2.07
N GLU A 618 56.80 54.61 -0.75
CA GLU A 618 56.05 53.62 0.00
C GLU A 618 54.58 53.62 -0.43
N GLU A 619 53.97 54.79 -0.65
CA GLU A 619 52.63 54.92 -1.23
C GLU A 619 52.55 54.35 -2.64
N LEU A 620 53.56 54.57 -3.51
CA LEU A 620 53.59 53.96 -4.86
C LEU A 620 53.78 52.44 -4.82
N GLN A 621 54.55 51.92 -3.86
CA GLN A 621 54.77 50.48 -3.69
C GLN A 621 53.53 49.80 -3.09
N GLN A 622 52.89 50.47 -2.13
CA GLN A 622 51.59 50.12 -1.58
C GLN A 622 50.51 50.16 -2.67
N LEU A 623 50.47 51.21 -3.49
CA LEU A 623 49.51 51.34 -4.59
C LEU A 623 49.70 50.25 -5.66
N ARG A 624 50.94 49.80 -5.91
CA ARG A 624 51.22 48.66 -6.79
C ARG A 624 50.75 47.34 -6.19
N GLN A 625 50.98 47.10 -4.90
CA GLN A 625 50.46 45.91 -4.22
C GLN A 625 48.92 45.93 -4.16
N ASP A 626 48.34 47.10 -3.87
CA ASP A 626 46.89 47.30 -3.86
C ASP A 626 46.31 47.10 -5.26
N PHE A 627 46.99 47.57 -6.31
CA PHE A 627 46.58 47.31 -7.70
C PHE A 627 46.61 45.82 -8.05
N LEU A 628 47.67 45.09 -7.69
CA LEU A 628 47.73 43.62 -7.89
C LEU A 628 46.66 42.88 -7.08
N ARG A 629 46.41 43.33 -5.84
CA ARG A 629 45.37 42.77 -4.98
C ARG A 629 43.98 43.01 -5.58
N ILE A 630 43.72 44.22 -6.05
CA ILE A 630 42.47 44.57 -6.76
C ILE A 630 42.36 43.77 -8.06
N GLN A 631 43.43 43.63 -8.85
CA GLN A 631 43.43 42.85 -10.09
C GLN A 631 43.11 41.37 -9.84
N ASN A 632 43.66 40.77 -8.79
CA ASN A 632 43.36 39.40 -8.38
C ASN A 632 41.92 39.27 -7.86
N LEU A 633 41.44 40.24 -7.08
CA LEU A 633 40.04 40.28 -6.62
C LEU A 633 39.07 40.45 -7.79
N CYS A 634 39.37 41.32 -8.76
CA CYS A 634 38.60 41.48 -9.99
C CYS A 634 38.62 40.19 -10.82
N SER A 635 39.77 39.52 -10.94
CA SER A 635 39.87 38.24 -11.64
C SER A 635 39.09 37.12 -10.94
N SER A 636 39.02 37.15 -9.61
CA SER A 636 38.22 36.22 -8.81
C SER A 636 36.72 36.51 -8.94
N ALA A 637 36.33 37.78 -8.82
CA ALA A 637 34.95 38.22 -9.02
C ALA A 637 34.48 37.96 -10.46
N GLU A 638 35.35 38.09 -11.47
CA GLU A 638 35.04 37.73 -12.85
C GLU A 638 34.85 36.22 -13.03
N ARG A 639 35.66 35.38 -12.37
CA ARG A 639 35.47 33.92 -12.39
C ARG A 639 34.15 33.53 -11.71
N GLU A 640 33.83 34.15 -10.58
CA GLU A 640 32.59 33.89 -9.85
C GLU A 640 31.36 34.40 -10.62
N LEU A 641 31.43 35.57 -11.25
CA LEU A 641 30.39 36.05 -12.17
C LEU A 641 30.24 35.15 -13.40
N ARG A 642 31.32 34.56 -13.93
CA ARG A 642 31.24 33.56 -15.00
C ARG A 642 30.58 32.28 -14.52
N TYR A 643 30.89 31.83 -13.31
CA TYR A 643 30.27 30.66 -12.69
C TYR A 643 28.76 30.89 -12.47
N GLU A 644 28.37 32.01 -11.88
CA GLU A 644 26.96 32.37 -11.69
C GLU A 644 26.22 32.60 -13.02
N ARG A 645 26.89 33.14 -14.05
CA ARG A 645 26.32 33.20 -15.41
C ARG A 645 26.15 31.82 -16.02
N GLY A 646 27.09 30.89 -15.78
CA GLY A 646 26.99 29.49 -16.19
C GLY A 646 25.79 28.82 -15.53
N LYS A 647 25.70 28.88 -14.19
CA LYS A 647 24.56 28.37 -13.42
C LYS A 647 23.22 29.00 -13.85
N SER A 648 23.21 30.32 -14.11
CA SER A 648 22.01 31.01 -14.64
C SER A 648 21.67 30.56 -16.05
N SER A 649 22.66 30.24 -16.89
CA SER A 649 22.46 29.66 -18.22
C SER A 649 21.90 28.24 -18.13
N ASP A 650 22.41 27.41 -17.23
CA ASP A 650 21.95 26.04 -17.00
C ASP A 650 20.51 26.03 -16.47
N LEU A 651 20.19 26.91 -15.52
CA LEU A 651 18.82 27.10 -15.03
C LEU A 651 17.87 27.61 -16.13
N LYS A 652 18.33 28.52 -17.00
CA LYS A 652 17.55 28.96 -18.16
C LYS A 652 17.32 27.83 -19.15
N GLN A 653 18.32 26.99 -19.40
CA GLN A 653 18.20 25.82 -20.26
C GLN A 653 17.23 24.80 -19.68
N HIS A 654 17.30 24.52 -18.38
CA HIS A 654 16.37 23.63 -17.70
C HIS A 654 14.93 24.18 -17.71
N ASN A 655 14.77 25.48 -17.49
CA ASN A 655 13.46 26.14 -17.59
C ASN A 655 12.91 26.10 -19.03
N ALA A 656 13.76 26.26 -20.04
CA ALA A 656 13.36 26.10 -21.45
C ALA A 656 12.93 24.66 -21.78
N LEU A 657 13.63 23.64 -21.25
CA LEU A 657 13.24 22.24 -21.39
C LEU A 657 11.93 21.95 -20.66
N LEU A 658 11.73 22.47 -19.45
CA LEU A 658 10.47 22.37 -18.71
C LEU A 658 9.31 23.08 -19.42
N GLN A 659 9.56 24.21 -20.08
CA GLN A 659 8.58 24.88 -20.93
C GLN A 659 8.27 24.04 -22.16
N GLN A 660 9.27 23.43 -22.80
CA GLN A 660 9.09 22.54 -23.94
C GLN A 660 8.23 21.32 -23.55
N GLU A 661 8.57 20.63 -22.47
CA GLU A 661 7.77 19.50 -21.96
C GLU A 661 6.36 19.93 -21.57
N ASN A 662 6.19 21.10 -20.94
CA ASN A 662 4.86 21.67 -20.69
C ASN A 662 4.06 21.90 -21.98
N THR A 663 4.70 22.39 -23.06
CA THR A 663 4.02 22.56 -24.35
C THR A 663 3.67 21.23 -24.99
N LYS A 664 4.52 20.20 -24.84
CA LYS A 664 4.29 18.84 -25.34
C LYS A 664 3.14 18.17 -24.60
N VAL A 665 3.13 18.18 -23.27
CA VAL A 665 2.03 17.68 -22.44
C VAL A 665 0.73 18.44 -22.74
N LYS A 666 0.78 19.77 -22.95
CA LYS A 666 -0.41 20.53 -23.39
C LYS A 666 -0.90 20.13 -24.78
N ALA A 667 0.00 19.78 -25.69
CA ALA A 667 -0.37 19.30 -27.03
C ALA A 667 -0.98 17.89 -26.97
N GLU A 668 -0.39 16.99 -26.19
CA GLU A 668 -0.91 15.64 -25.93
C GLU A 668 -2.28 15.69 -25.23
N LEU A 669 -2.46 16.57 -24.23
CA LEU A 669 -3.75 16.80 -23.59
C LEU A 669 -4.80 17.29 -24.58
N LYS A 670 -4.44 18.24 -25.46
CA LYS A 670 -5.34 18.71 -26.54
C LYS A 670 -5.67 17.60 -27.53
N GLN A 671 -4.73 16.72 -27.85
CA GLN A 671 -4.96 15.58 -28.72
C GLN A 671 -5.91 14.58 -28.08
N VAL A 672 -5.74 14.28 -26.78
CA VAL A 672 -6.65 13.42 -26.03
C VAL A 672 -8.04 14.04 -25.92
N GLN A 673 -8.14 15.35 -25.64
CA GLN A 673 -9.41 16.07 -25.65
C GLN A 673 -10.10 16.03 -27.02
N LEU A 674 -9.34 16.15 -28.11
CA LEU A 674 -9.88 16.08 -29.46
C LEU A 674 -10.38 14.67 -29.78
N LYS A 675 -9.59 13.62 -29.47
CA LYS A 675 -10.01 12.21 -29.60
C LYS A 675 -11.25 11.90 -28.76
N LEU A 676 -11.34 12.44 -27.54
CA LEU A 676 -12.54 12.31 -26.71
C LEU A 676 -13.73 12.99 -27.37
N SER A 677 -13.56 14.20 -27.91
CA SER A 677 -14.63 14.92 -28.61
C SER A 677 -15.09 14.21 -29.90
N GLU A 678 -14.17 13.58 -30.64
CA GLU A 678 -14.48 12.77 -31.83
C GLU A 678 -15.20 11.49 -31.44
N SER A 679 -14.77 10.83 -30.36
CA SER A 679 -15.45 9.68 -29.78
C SER A 679 -16.86 10.05 -29.31
N THR A 680 -17.05 11.18 -28.62
CA THR A 680 -18.38 11.67 -28.24
C THR A 680 -19.27 11.96 -29.46
N LYS A 681 -18.71 12.55 -30.53
CA LYS A 681 -19.44 12.76 -31.78
C LYS A 681 -19.84 11.44 -32.44
N MET A 682 -18.94 10.46 -32.46
CA MET A 682 -19.20 9.10 -32.92
C MET A 682 -20.34 8.45 -32.13
N TYR A 683 -20.30 8.50 -30.80
CA TYR A 683 -21.39 7.98 -29.95
C TYR A 683 -22.72 8.69 -30.22
N SER A 684 -22.75 10.02 -30.30
CA SER A 684 -23.98 10.75 -30.64
C SER A 684 -24.53 10.41 -32.03
N SER A 685 -23.65 10.17 -33.02
CA SER A 685 -24.06 9.71 -34.35
C SER A 685 -24.61 8.28 -34.32
N LEU A 686 -23.99 7.38 -33.54
CA LEU A 686 -24.47 6.01 -33.36
C LEU A 686 -25.83 5.99 -32.66
N THR A 687 -26.02 6.83 -31.63
CA THR A 687 -27.30 7.03 -30.95
C THR A 687 -28.36 7.55 -31.92
N GLY A 688 -28.05 8.56 -32.74
CA GLY A 688 -29.00 9.05 -33.75
C GLY A 688 -29.36 8.00 -34.82
N LYS A 689 -28.40 7.15 -35.24
CA LYS A 689 -28.68 6.02 -36.13
C LYS A 689 -29.56 4.96 -35.46
N TRP A 690 -29.32 4.65 -34.19
CA TRP A 690 -30.12 3.72 -33.41
C TRP A 690 -31.56 4.23 -33.22
N GLU A 691 -31.72 5.52 -32.87
CA GLU A 691 -33.03 6.18 -32.78
C GLU A 691 -33.77 6.15 -34.12
N HIS A 692 -33.06 6.38 -35.24
CA HIS A 692 -33.64 6.27 -36.58
C HIS A 692 -34.07 4.84 -36.92
N CYS A 693 -33.26 3.83 -36.61
CA CYS A 693 -33.65 2.42 -36.77
C CYS A 693 -34.86 2.08 -35.90
N GLN A 694 -34.91 2.58 -34.67
CA GLN A 694 -36.05 2.37 -33.76
C GLN A 694 -37.33 3.05 -34.30
N GLN A 695 -37.22 4.24 -34.89
CA GLN A 695 -38.33 4.92 -35.54
C GLN A 695 -38.83 4.14 -36.77
N ASN A 696 -37.91 3.62 -37.59
CA ASN A 696 -38.25 2.82 -38.76
C ASN A 696 -38.97 1.51 -38.39
N ILE A 697 -38.58 0.86 -37.28
CA ILE A 697 -39.30 -0.30 -36.75
C ILE A 697 -40.74 0.09 -36.37
N LYS A 698 -40.94 1.22 -35.68
CA LYS A 698 -42.30 1.70 -35.33
C LYS A 698 -43.15 2.03 -36.56
N GLU A 699 -42.55 2.58 -37.62
CA GLU A 699 -43.25 2.85 -38.89
C GLU A 699 -43.64 1.56 -39.60
N LEU A 700 -42.75 0.56 -39.64
CA LEU A 700 -43.05 -0.76 -40.18
C LEU A 700 -44.13 -1.49 -39.37
N GLU A 701 -44.11 -1.40 -38.04
CA GLU A 701 -45.18 -1.93 -37.19
C GLU A 701 -46.53 -1.27 -37.47
N LEU A 702 -46.57 0.04 -37.72
CA LEU A 702 -47.78 0.75 -38.12
C LEU A 702 -48.27 0.33 -39.50
N GLU A 703 -47.37 0.10 -40.46
CA GLU A 703 -47.73 -0.36 -41.79
C GLU A 703 -48.26 -1.80 -41.77
N VAL A 704 -47.68 -2.69 -40.96
CA VAL A 704 -48.20 -4.04 -40.73
C VAL A 704 -49.61 -3.99 -40.14
N ARG A 705 -49.86 -3.11 -39.15
CA ARG A 705 -51.22 -2.92 -38.60
C ARG A 705 -52.23 -2.48 -39.66
N LYS A 706 -51.86 -1.54 -40.53
CA LYS A 706 -52.72 -1.10 -41.65
C LYS A 706 -52.99 -2.24 -42.66
N GLN A 707 -51.99 -3.06 -42.97
CA GLN A 707 -52.17 -4.21 -43.86
C GLN A 707 -53.08 -5.27 -43.23
N THR A 708 -52.98 -5.52 -41.92
CA THR A 708 -53.91 -6.41 -41.21
C THR A 708 -55.33 -5.87 -41.19
N GLU A 709 -55.54 -4.57 -40.94
CA GLU A 709 -56.87 -3.94 -41.01
C GLU A 709 -57.47 -4.01 -42.42
N LYS A 710 -56.65 -3.80 -43.45
CA LYS A 710 -57.06 -3.94 -44.86
C LYS A 710 -57.47 -5.38 -45.18
N THR A 711 -56.68 -6.37 -44.76
CA THR A 711 -56.97 -7.80 -44.96
C THR A 711 -58.27 -8.20 -44.26
N GLN A 712 -58.50 -7.70 -43.04
CA GLN A 712 -59.73 -7.92 -42.30
C GLN A 712 -60.95 -7.36 -43.05
N SER A 713 -60.88 -6.11 -43.53
CA SER A 713 -61.96 -5.51 -44.32
C SER A 713 -62.22 -6.21 -45.67
N GLN A 714 -61.17 -6.80 -46.27
CA GLN A 714 -61.29 -7.58 -47.50
C GLN A 714 -62.00 -8.92 -47.24
N ASN A 715 -61.69 -9.59 -46.14
CA ASN A 715 -62.38 -10.82 -45.73
C ASN A 715 -63.85 -10.57 -45.42
N ASP A 716 -64.17 -9.46 -44.74
CA ASP A 716 -65.57 -9.07 -44.44
C ASP A 716 -66.39 -8.84 -45.73
N LEU A 717 -65.79 -8.26 -46.78
CA LEU A 717 -66.42 -8.07 -48.08
C LEU A 717 -66.60 -9.39 -48.85
N GLU A 718 -65.64 -10.30 -48.75
CA GLU A 718 -65.70 -11.61 -49.40
C GLU A 718 -66.77 -12.52 -48.76
N GLU A 719 -66.96 -12.39 -47.44
CA GLU A 719 -68.07 -13.02 -46.72
C GLU A 719 -69.42 -12.45 -47.16
N GLN A 720 -69.56 -11.13 -47.29
CA GLN A 720 -70.80 -10.50 -47.79
C GLN A 720 -71.13 -10.93 -49.23
N LEU A 721 -70.12 -11.03 -50.10
CA LEU A 721 -70.31 -11.52 -51.48
C LEU A 721 -70.79 -12.98 -51.50
N SER A 722 -70.26 -13.81 -50.60
CA SER A 722 -70.66 -15.21 -50.46
C SER A 722 -72.11 -15.35 -49.98
N GLN A 723 -72.55 -14.48 -49.06
CA GLN A 723 -73.94 -14.43 -48.59
C GLN A 723 -74.93 -13.98 -49.69
N GLU A 724 -74.56 -13.00 -50.52
CA GLU A 724 -75.41 -12.55 -51.65
C GLU A 724 -75.52 -13.60 -52.76
N LYS A 725 -74.45 -14.36 -53.03
CA LYS A 725 -74.50 -15.50 -53.96
C LYS A 725 -75.49 -16.58 -53.52
N ALA A 726 -75.56 -16.86 -52.21
CA ALA A 726 -76.54 -17.82 -51.68
C ALA A 726 -77.98 -17.34 -51.87
N ARG A 727 -78.26 -16.05 -51.62
CA ARG A 727 -79.60 -15.45 -51.84
C ARG A 727 -80.04 -15.49 -53.30
N PHE A 728 -79.12 -15.31 -54.24
CA PHE A 728 -79.42 -15.38 -55.67
C PHE A 728 -79.82 -16.80 -56.11
N ALA A 729 -79.15 -17.84 -55.60
CA ALA A 729 -79.47 -19.23 -55.91
C ALA A 729 -80.90 -19.62 -55.46
N ASP A 730 -81.34 -19.13 -54.29
CA ASP A 730 -82.69 -19.36 -53.78
C ASP A 730 -83.77 -18.68 -54.65
N ALA A 731 -83.50 -17.46 -55.16
CA ALA A 731 -84.40 -16.74 -56.04
C ALA A 731 -84.53 -17.41 -57.43
N GLU A 732 -83.45 -18.01 -57.94
CA GLU A 732 -83.47 -18.73 -59.21
C GLU A 732 -84.32 -20.00 -59.17
N LYS A 733 -84.30 -20.73 -58.04
CA LYS A 733 -85.15 -21.89 -57.80
C LYS A 733 -86.65 -21.53 -57.86
N MET A 734 -87.03 -20.39 -57.29
CA MET A 734 -88.42 -19.93 -57.27
C MET A 734 -88.94 -19.51 -58.65
N ARG A 735 -88.07 -19.01 -59.54
CA ARG A 735 -88.40 -18.68 -60.93
C ARG A 735 -88.78 -19.94 -61.73
N LEU A 736 -88.05 -21.04 -61.54
CA LEU A 736 -88.28 -22.28 -62.29
C LEU A 736 -89.62 -22.95 -61.94
N GLU A 737 -90.03 -22.89 -60.66
CA GLU A 737 -91.32 -23.43 -60.20
C GLU A 737 -92.53 -22.70 -60.81
N LEU A 738 -92.45 -21.38 -61.02
CA LEU A 738 -93.52 -20.60 -61.65
C LEU A 738 -93.66 -20.86 -63.15
N GLN A 739 -92.58 -21.24 -63.83
CA GLN A 739 -92.58 -21.49 -65.27
C GLN A 739 -93.27 -22.82 -65.64
N GLN A 740 -93.30 -23.80 -64.72
CA GLN A 740 -93.96 -25.09 -64.91
C GLN A 740 -95.49 -24.97 -64.83
N ASN A 741 -96.01 -24.14 -63.91
CA ASN A 741 -97.46 -23.97 -63.68
C ASN A 741 -98.20 -23.29 -64.87
N LEU A 742 -97.48 -22.56 -65.72
CA LEU A 742 -98.06 -21.91 -66.91
C LEU A 742 -98.36 -22.91 -68.04
N LYS A 743 -97.63 -24.03 -68.09
CA LYS A 743 -97.66 -25.00 -69.20
C LYS A 743 -98.88 -25.92 -69.14
N ASP A 744 -99.35 -26.24 -67.94
CA ASP A 744 -100.45 -27.20 -67.71
C ASP A 744 -101.85 -26.63 -67.96
N SER A 745 -101.96 -25.30 -68.10
CA SER A 745 -103.26 -24.62 -68.27
C SER A 745 -103.73 -24.49 -69.73
N LEU A 746 -102.85 -24.69 -70.72
CA LEU A 746 -103.16 -24.48 -72.15
C LEU A 746 -103.71 -25.71 -72.89
N GLN A 747 -103.75 -26.89 -72.27
CA GLN A 747 -104.07 -28.15 -72.95
C GLN A 747 -105.55 -28.60 -72.83
N LYS A 748 -106.43 -27.81 -72.19
CA LYS A 748 -107.80 -28.26 -71.81
C LYS A 748 -108.98 -27.70 -72.65
N PHE A 749 -108.76 -26.92 -73.71
CA PHE A 749 -109.84 -26.11 -74.31
C PHE A 749 -110.40 -26.48 -75.70
N SER A 750 -110.04 -27.59 -76.35
CA SER A 750 -110.31 -27.72 -77.81
C SER A 750 -111.21 -28.85 -78.33
N ARG A 751 -112.14 -29.48 -77.57
CA ARG A 751 -112.78 -30.72 -78.07
C ARG A 751 -114.25 -31.03 -77.68
N VAL A 752 -115.26 -30.25 -78.11
CA VAL A 752 -116.69 -30.65 -77.86
C VAL A 752 -117.71 -30.49 -79.03
N GLU A 753 -117.49 -29.73 -80.11
CA GLU A 753 -118.63 -29.34 -80.98
C GLU A 753 -119.07 -30.34 -82.10
N VAL A 754 -118.32 -31.40 -82.43
CA VAL A 754 -118.59 -32.21 -83.66
C VAL A 754 -119.43 -33.47 -83.41
N GLU A 755 -119.77 -33.80 -82.16
CA GLU A 755 -120.30 -35.13 -81.82
C GLU A 755 -121.81 -35.31 -82.08
N LYS A 756 -122.63 -34.28 -82.14
CA LYS A 756 -124.09 -34.46 -81.96
C LYS A 756 -124.82 -35.33 -83.01
N ASN A 757 -124.42 -35.32 -84.29
CA ASN A 757 -125.24 -35.94 -85.36
C ASN A 757 -124.64 -37.20 -86.02
N GLN A 758 -123.43 -37.61 -85.67
CA GLN A 758 -122.93 -38.97 -85.95
C GLN A 758 -123.24 -39.96 -84.80
N LEU A 759 -123.68 -39.45 -83.64
CA LEU A 759 -123.97 -40.22 -82.44
C LEU A 759 -125.13 -41.21 -82.60
N MET A 760 -126.08 -40.99 -83.51
CA MET A 760 -127.23 -41.91 -83.61
C MET A 760 -126.89 -43.22 -84.33
N GLY A 761 -125.99 -43.18 -85.34
CA GLY A 761 -125.46 -44.37 -86.00
C GLY A 761 -124.35 -45.05 -85.18
N LYS A 762 -123.48 -44.23 -84.59
CA LYS A 762 -122.44 -44.70 -83.65
C LYS A 762 -123.04 -45.31 -82.39
N MET A 763 -124.27 -45.02 -81.95
CA MET A 763 -124.90 -45.67 -80.77
C MET A 763 -125.08 -47.20 -80.89
N LYS A 764 -125.08 -47.75 -82.12
CA LYS A 764 -125.23 -49.19 -82.34
C LYS A 764 -123.87 -49.90 -82.35
N GLU A 765 -122.87 -49.36 -83.05
CA GLU A 765 -121.46 -49.81 -82.96
C GLU A 765 -120.82 -49.47 -81.61
N ALA A 766 -121.24 -48.39 -80.95
CA ALA A 766 -120.78 -47.99 -79.63
C ALA A 766 -121.24 -48.96 -78.55
N ARG A 767 -122.38 -49.66 -78.70
CA ARG A 767 -122.76 -50.70 -77.74
C ARG A 767 -121.82 -51.90 -77.80
N GLU A 768 -121.43 -52.33 -79.00
CA GLU A 768 -120.46 -53.42 -79.20
C GLU A 768 -119.02 -52.99 -78.87
N ASN A 769 -118.65 -51.74 -79.16
CA ASN A 769 -117.36 -51.17 -78.78
C ASN A 769 -117.28 -50.84 -77.29
N GLU A 770 -118.37 -50.47 -76.61
CA GLU A 770 -118.43 -50.23 -75.17
C GLU A 770 -118.20 -51.53 -74.40
N GLU A 771 -118.69 -52.67 -74.89
CA GLU A 771 -118.43 -53.99 -74.28
C GLU A 771 -116.96 -54.43 -74.43
N LYS A 772 -116.33 -54.17 -75.60
CA LYS A 772 -114.88 -54.41 -75.80
C LYS A 772 -114.01 -53.41 -75.03
N LEU A 773 -114.43 -52.15 -74.93
CA LEU A 773 -113.74 -51.11 -74.16
C LEU A 773 -113.85 -51.39 -72.65
N LYS A 774 -114.96 -51.97 -72.17
CA LYS A 774 -115.10 -52.45 -70.79
C LYS A 774 -114.14 -53.60 -70.48
N GLN A 775 -113.98 -54.55 -71.40
CA GLN A 775 -112.99 -55.64 -71.27
C GLN A 775 -111.55 -55.10 -71.27
N HIS A 776 -111.19 -54.25 -72.23
CA HIS A 776 -109.85 -53.64 -72.30
C HIS A 776 -109.58 -52.73 -71.09
N TYR A 777 -110.58 -52.00 -70.60
CA TYR A 777 -110.47 -51.20 -69.39
C TYR A 777 -110.27 -52.08 -68.14
N GLN A 778 -110.95 -53.23 -68.05
CA GLN A 778 -110.72 -54.19 -66.96
C GLN A 778 -109.33 -54.84 -67.03
N GLU A 779 -108.82 -55.16 -68.22
CA GLU A 779 -107.46 -55.65 -68.42
C GLU A 779 -106.41 -54.59 -68.07
N GLU A 780 -106.60 -53.34 -68.50
CA GLU A 780 -105.72 -52.22 -68.15
C GLU A 780 -105.76 -51.94 -66.64
N GLN A 781 -106.92 -52.07 -65.99
CA GLN A 781 -107.04 -51.98 -64.53
C GLN A 781 -106.32 -53.12 -63.81
N GLN A 782 -106.28 -54.33 -64.38
CA GLN A 782 -105.47 -55.44 -63.87
C GLN A 782 -103.97 -55.16 -64.07
N GLN A 783 -103.56 -54.66 -65.25
CA GLN A 783 -102.18 -54.32 -65.55
C GLN A 783 -101.66 -53.17 -64.69
N ARG A 784 -102.45 -52.11 -64.46
CA ARG A 784 -102.11 -51.03 -63.52
C ARG A 784 -101.91 -51.55 -62.11
N LYS A 785 -102.78 -52.43 -61.62
CA LYS A 785 -102.60 -53.06 -60.31
C LYS A 785 -101.32 -53.88 -60.22
N PHE A 786 -100.97 -54.63 -61.28
CA PHE A 786 -99.70 -55.36 -61.34
C PHE A 786 -98.48 -54.41 -61.34
N LEU A 787 -98.55 -53.31 -62.09
CA LEU A 787 -97.48 -52.30 -62.12
C LEU A 787 -97.36 -51.56 -60.79
N ASP A 788 -98.47 -51.19 -60.16
CA ASP A 788 -98.48 -50.55 -58.83
C ASP A 788 -97.89 -51.49 -57.77
N GLN A 789 -98.20 -52.79 -57.82
CA GLN A 789 -97.58 -53.80 -56.96
C GLN A 789 -96.08 -53.94 -57.23
N THR A 790 -95.66 -53.87 -58.49
CA THR A 790 -94.23 -53.93 -58.89
C THR A 790 -93.49 -52.69 -58.40
N ILE A 791 -94.07 -51.50 -58.58
CA ILE A 791 -93.53 -50.23 -58.10
C ILE A 791 -93.43 -50.25 -56.57
N GLN A 792 -94.46 -50.72 -55.87
CA GLN A 792 -94.44 -50.84 -54.41
C GLN A 792 -93.35 -51.79 -53.93
N THR A 793 -93.14 -52.92 -54.64
CA THR A 793 -92.06 -53.87 -54.32
C THR A 793 -90.68 -53.23 -54.54
N LEU A 794 -90.49 -52.48 -55.64
CA LEU A 794 -89.24 -51.76 -55.90
C LEU A 794 -88.99 -50.63 -54.90
N GLN A 795 -90.03 -49.89 -54.49
CA GLN A 795 -89.93 -48.87 -53.45
C GLN A 795 -89.51 -49.47 -52.10
N GLN A 796 -90.03 -50.65 -51.74
CA GLN A 796 -89.60 -51.37 -50.54
C GLN A 796 -88.14 -51.82 -50.63
N GLN A 797 -87.68 -52.29 -51.81
CA GLN A 797 -86.27 -52.64 -52.02
C GLN A 797 -85.34 -51.43 -51.91
N ILE A 798 -85.73 -50.29 -52.49
CA ILE A 798 -84.96 -49.03 -52.37
C ILE A 798 -84.92 -48.56 -50.91
N GLN A 799 -86.04 -48.65 -50.19
CA GLN A 799 -86.07 -48.30 -48.76
C GLN A 799 -85.16 -49.23 -47.94
N PHE A 800 -85.21 -50.54 -48.18
CA PHE A 800 -84.31 -51.49 -47.53
C PHE A 800 -82.83 -51.19 -47.81
N LEU A 801 -82.48 -50.81 -49.05
CA LEU A 801 -81.11 -50.43 -49.39
C LEU A 801 -80.67 -49.15 -48.69
N ARG A 802 -81.55 -48.13 -48.58
CA ARG A 802 -81.28 -46.90 -47.83
C ARG A 802 -81.13 -47.15 -46.33
N ASP A 803 -81.98 -47.99 -45.76
CA ASP A 803 -81.87 -48.40 -44.35
C ASP A 803 -80.56 -49.17 -44.10
N ARG A 804 -80.11 -49.97 -45.08
CA ARG A 804 -78.82 -50.66 -45.02
C ARG A 804 -77.64 -49.71 -45.17
N GLU A 805 -77.74 -48.71 -46.04
CA GLU A 805 -76.73 -47.67 -46.25
C GLU A 805 -76.53 -46.83 -44.98
N THR A 806 -77.63 -46.35 -44.38
CA THR A 806 -77.58 -45.60 -43.12
C THR A 806 -77.01 -46.42 -41.97
N LEU A 807 -77.32 -47.73 -41.89
CA LEU A 807 -76.72 -48.63 -40.90
C LEU A 807 -75.20 -48.76 -41.12
N LEU A 808 -74.75 -48.89 -42.37
CA LEU A 808 -73.32 -48.95 -42.69
C LEU A 808 -72.60 -47.64 -42.34
N GLU A 809 -73.19 -46.49 -42.68
CA GLU A 809 -72.65 -45.17 -42.29
C GLU A 809 -72.50 -45.04 -40.77
N GLN A 810 -73.52 -45.45 -40.01
CA GLN A 810 -73.44 -45.48 -38.54
C GLN A 810 -72.31 -46.39 -38.05
N THR A 811 -72.12 -47.57 -38.64
CA THR A 811 -71.02 -48.47 -38.25
C THR A 811 -69.65 -47.91 -38.62
N VAL A 812 -69.50 -47.20 -39.75
CA VAL A 812 -68.24 -46.57 -40.18
C VAL A 812 -67.88 -45.44 -39.23
N VAL A 813 -68.83 -44.56 -38.90
CA VAL A 813 -68.62 -43.48 -37.91
C VAL A 813 -68.25 -44.07 -36.55
N GLN A 814 -68.94 -45.12 -36.12
CA GLN A 814 -68.62 -45.80 -34.86
C GLN A 814 -67.22 -46.43 -34.87
N GLN A 815 -66.78 -47.02 -35.99
CA GLN A 815 -65.44 -47.55 -36.13
C GLN A 815 -64.38 -46.44 -36.15
N GLN A 816 -64.64 -45.32 -36.81
CA GLN A 816 -63.75 -44.16 -36.80
C GLN A 816 -63.60 -43.52 -35.42
N LEU A 817 -64.68 -43.47 -34.62
CA LEU A 817 -64.60 -43.05 -33.23
C LEU A 817 -63.71 -43.99 -32.40
N LYS A 818 -63.90 -45.31 -32.53
CA LYS A 818 -63.04 -46.30 -31.84
C LYS A 818 -61.58 -46.22 -32.27
N ILE A 819 -61.30 -45.98 -33.55
CA ILE A 819 -59.93 -45.78 -34.04
C ILE A 819 -59.31 -44.54 -33.39
N LYS A 820 -60.05 -43.43 -33.29
CA LYS A 820 -59.59 -42.21 -32.60
C LYS A 820 -59.35 -42.44 -31.11
N GLU A 821 -60.24 -43.18 -30.45
CA GLU A 821 -60.07 -43.57 -29.04
C GLU A 821 -58.81 -44.42 -28.83
N HIS A 822 -58.56 -45.42 -29.69
CA HIS A 822 -57.34 -46.24 -29.60
C HIS A 822 -56.06 -45.46 -29.92
N GLN A 823 -56.12 -44.50 -30.85
CA GLN A 823 -55.00 -43.60 -31.14
C GLN A 823 -54.67 -42.70 -29.94
N ALA A 824 -55.68 -42.16 -29.26
CA ALA A 824 -55.48 -41.38 -28.04
C ALA A 824 -54.86 -42.21 -26.92
N LEU A 825 -55.35 -43.44 -26.71
CA LEU A 825 -54.83 -44.34 -25.68
C LEU A 825 -53.37 -44.76 -25.93
N LEU A 826 -52.99 -44.96 -27.19
CA LEU A 826 -51.60 -45.24 -27.58
C LEU A 826 -50.69 -44.04 -27.31
N GLN A 827 -51.16 -42.84 -27.63
CA GLN A 827 -50.42 -41.59 -27.36
C GLN A 827 -50.16 -41.42 -25.86
N GLU A 828 -51.18 -41.66 -25.01
CA GLU A 828 -51.04 -41.60 -23.55
C GLU A 828 -50.03 -42.62 -23.02
N LEU A 829 -50.06 -43.86 -23.52
CA LEU A 829 -49.09 -44.90 -23.13
C LEU A 829 -47.66 -44.59 -23.60
N GLU A 830 -47.49 -43.99 -24.79
CA GLU A 830 -46.19 -43.55 -25.29
C GLU A 830 -45.64 -42.40 -24.45
N ASP A 831 -46.49 -41.47 -24.04
CA ASP A 831 -46.09 -40.34 -23.21
C ASP A 831 -45.80 -40.76 -21.75
N GLU A 832 -46.55 -41.70 -21.18
CA GLU A 832 -46.21 -42.34 -19.90
C GLU A 832 -44.86 -43.06 -19.94
N LYS A 833 -44.57 -43.76 -21.05
CA LYS A 833 -43.28 -44.43 -21.23
C LYS A 833 -42.13 -43.43 -21.32
N LYS A 834 -42.29 -42.33 -22.05
CA LYS A 834 -41.28 -41.25 -22.09
C LYS A 834 -41.03 -40.67 -20.71
N ILE A 835 -42.09 -40.38 -19.95
CA ILE A 835 -41.98 -39.87 -18.58
C ILE A 835 -41.27 -40.88 -17.66
N SER A 836 -41.53 -42.18 -17.83
CA SER A 836 -40.84 -43.24 -17.08
C SER A 836 -39.35 -43.35 -17.43
N ASP A 837 -39.01 -43.28 -18.72
CA ASP A 837 -37.62 -43.32 -19.20
C ASP A 837 -36.84 -42.07 -18.74
N GLU A 838 -37.46 -40.90 -18.78
CA GLU A 838 -36.92 -39.64 -18.24
C GLU A 838 -36.73 -39.70 -16.73
N HIS A 839 -37.70 -40.26 -15.98
CA HIS A 839 -37.58 -40.46 -14.54
C HIS A 839 -36.43 -41.40 -14.19
N LEU A 840 -36.28 -42.51 -14.91
CA LEU A 840 -35.19 -43.46 -14.74
C LEU A 840 -33.84 -42.82 -15.07
N HIS A 841 -33.78 -41.97 -16.09
CA HIS A 841 -32.57 -41.21 -16.43
C HIS A 841 -32.21 -40.21 -15.32
N CYS A 842 -33.20 -39.47 -14.80
CA CYS A 842 -33.01 -38.54 -13.69
C CYS A 842 -32.56 -39.27 -12.41
N GLN A 843 -33.12 -40.44 -12.13
CA GLN A 843 -32.73 -41.27 -10.99
C GLN A 843 -31.27 -41.74 -11.10
N LYS A 844 -30.85 -42.23 -12.27
CA LYS A 844 -29.46 -42.64 -12.53
C LYS A 844 -28.50 -41.46 -12.41
N ASN A 845 -28.87 -40.29 -12.91
CA ASN A 845 -28.04 -39.09 -12.78
C ASN A 845 -27.94 -38.63 -11.32
N ARG A 846 -29.05 -38.66 -10.57
CA ARG A 846 -29.06 -38.35 -9.13
C ARG A 846 -28.19 -39.32 -8.33
N GLN A 847 -28.22 -40.61 -8.68
CA GLN A 847 -27.37 -41.61 -8.04
C GLN A 847 -25.88 -41.35 -8.33
N LYS A 848 -25.51 -41.10 -9.59
CA LYS A 848 -24.12 -40.75 -9.97
C LYS A 848 -23.62 -39.49 -9.25
N LEU A 849 -24.47 -38.45 -9.18
CA LEU A 849 -24.16 -37.23 -8.44
C LEU A 849 -23.97 -37.52 -6.93
N SER A 850 -24.82 -38.37 -6.34
CA SER A 850 -24.68 -38.78 -4.94
C SER A 850 -23.39 -39.57 -4.68
N GLU A 851 -23.01 -40.46 -5.59
CA GLU A 851 -21.77 -41.24 -5.49
C GLU A 851 -20.53 -40.32 -5.62
N GLN A 852 -20.57 -39.36 -6.54
CA GLN A 852 -19.52 -38.34 -6.69
C GLN A 852 -19.43 -37.44 -5.45
N LEU A 853 -20.55 -37.04 -4.86
CA LEU A 853 -20.57 -36.26 -3.62
C LEU A 853 -19.96 -37.04 -2.45
N SER A 854 -20.29 -38.34 -2.32
CA SER A 854 -19.71 -39.22 -1.30
C SER A 854 -18.19 -39.37 -1.46
N ALA A 855 -17.72 -39.59 -2.70
CA ALA A 855 -16.29 -39.69 -3.00
C ALA A 855 -15.54 -38.39 -2.67
N LEU A 856 -16.12 -37.23 -3.01
CA LEU A 856 -15.53 -35.92 -2.68
C LEU A 856 -15.57 -35.62 -1.19
N GLN A 857 -16.60 -36.07 -0.48
CA GLN A 857 -16.69 -35.96 0.97
C GLN A 857 -15.57 -36.78 1.65
N GLN A 858 -15.35 -38.01 1.21
CA GLN A 858 -14.26 -38.85 1.70
C GLN A 858 -12.89 -38.26 1.37
N GLU A 859 -12.70 -37.73 0.15
CA GLU A 859 -11.46 -37.04 -0.21
C GLU A 859 -11.22 -35.83 0.70
N LYS A 860 -12.25 -35.01 0.95
CA LYS A 860 -12.16 -33.87 1.87
C LYS A 860 -11.73 -34.32 3.28
N GLU A 861 -12.34 -35.37 3.82
CA GLU A 861 -12.01 -35.93 5.14
C GLU A 861 -10.55 -36.41 5.22
N THR A 862 -10.09 -37.18 4.22
CA THR A 862 -8.70 -37.64 4.18
C THR A 862 -7.68 -36.51 4.06
N GLN A 863 -8.05 -35.40 3.42
CA GLN A 863 -7.18 -34.22 3.33
C GLN A 863 -7.15 -33.47 4.65
N HIS A 864 -8.29 -33.32 5.34
CA HIS A 864 -8.33 -32.75 6.69
C HIS A 864 -7.49 -33.55 7.70
N GLU A 865 -7.52 -34.89 7.63
CA GLU A 865 -6.64 -35.73 8.46
C GLU A 865 -5.16 -35.42 8.22
N LYS A 866 -4.74 -35.31 6.96
CA LYS A 866 -3.36 -34.96 6.60
C LYS A 866 -2.95 -33.56 7.10
N TYR A 867 -3.83 -32.57 7.01
CA TYR A 867 -3.55 -31.24 7.56
C TYR A 867 -3.44 -31.26 9.08
N SER A 868 -4.31 -32.03 9.75
CA SER A 868 -4.23 -32.22 11.20
C SER A 868 -2.90 -32.86 11.60
N GLU A 869 -2.45 -33.88 10.86
CA GLU A 869 -1.13 -34.48 11.07
C GLU A 869 0.02 -33.48 10.86
N PHE A 870 -0.03 -32.66 9.80
CA PHE A 870 0.99 -31.64 9.53
C PHE A 870 1.04 -30.57 10.63
N LEU A 871 -0.13 -30.07 11.06
CA LEU A 871 -0.24 -29.12 12.17
C LEU A 871 0.34 -29.70 13.46
N ASN A 872 0.02 -30.95 13.78
CA ASN A 872 0.59 -31.65 14.94
C ASN A 872 2.11 -31.78 14.86
N GLN A 873 2.67 -32.04 13.68
CA GLN A 873 4.11 -32.08 13.45
C GLN A 873 4.75 -30.69 13.63
N PHE A 874 4.12 -29.65 13.08
CA PHE A 874 4.57 -28.27 13.25
C PHE A 874 4.58 -27.85 14.72
N ASP A 875 3.51 -28.12 15.45
CA ASP A 875 3.41 -27.86 16.90
C ASP A 875 4.48 -28.61 17.70
N ALA A 876 4.81 -29.84 17.30
CA ALA A 876 5.91 -30.59 17.91
C ALA A 876 7.28 -29.95 17.62
N HIS A 877 7.50 -29.41 16.41
CA HIS A 877 8.71 -28.67 16.07
C HIS A 877 8.84 -27.36 16.83
N VAL A 878 7.77 -26.58 16.94
CA VAL A 878 7.72 -25.33 17.72
C VAL A 878 8.00 -25.62 19.20
N ARG A 879 7.38 -26.66 19.79
CA ARG A 879 7.66 -27.08 21.17
C ARG A 879 9.13 -27.43 21.38
N LYS A 880 9.73 -28.24 20.49
CA LYS A 880 11.16 -28.60 20.55
C LYS A 880 12.07 -27.37 20.44
N TYR A 881 11.74 -26.41 19.60
CA TYR A 881 12.50 -25.16 19.47
C TYR A 881 12.43 -24.33 20.76
N ASN A 882 11.23 -24.17 21.32
CA ASN A 882 11.02 -23.43 22.57
C ASN A 882 11.74 -24.09 23.76
N GLU A 883 11.74 -25.42 23.85
CA GLU A 883 12.51 -26.16 24.86
C GLU A 883 14.02 -25.90 24.74
N LYS A 884 14.57 -25.91 23.52
CA LYS A 884 15.98 -25.56 23.29
C LYS A 884 16.30 -24.13 23.72
N GLN A 885 15.43 -23.18 23.38
CA GLN A 885 15.58 -21.78 23.79
C GLN A 885 15.54 -21.63 25.32
N LEU A 886 14.61 -22.30 26.00
CA LEU A 886 14.54 -22.31 27.45
C LEU A 886 15.80 -22.93 28.08
N HIS A 887 16.33 -24.00 27.49
CA HIS A 887 17.55 -24.64 27.97
C HIS A 887 18.79 -23.73 27.82
N LEU A 888 18.93 -23.03 26.69
CA LEU A 888 19.99 -22.04 26.49
C LEU A 888 19.86 -20.88 27.48
N LYS A 889 18.65 -20.35 27.66
CA LYS A 889 18.37 -19.29 28.65
C LYS A 889 18.69 -19.74 30.08
N ALA A 890 18.48 -21.02 30.41
CA ALA A 890 18.85 -21.59 31.71
C ALA A 890 20.37 -21.80 31.86
N LYS A 891 21.09 -22.18 30.78
CA LYS A 891 22.56 -22.25 30.80
C LYS A 891 23.19 -20.88 31.02
N VAL A 892 22.71 -19.85 30.32
CA VAL A 892 23.19 -18.47 30.49
C VAL A 892 22.91 -17.96 31.89
N ARG A 893 21.73 -18.23 32.45
CA ARG A 893 21.41 -17.88 33.85
C ARG A 893 22.39 -18.53 34.83
N ARG A 894 22.67 -19.83 34.70
CA ARG A 894 23.66 -20.52 35.54
C ARG A 894 25.05 -19.94 35.42
N ALA A 895 25.52 -19.67 34.20
CA ALA A 895 26.83 -19.04 33.98
C ALA A 895 26.92 -17.64 34.64
N LYS A 896 25.84 -16.84 34.54
CA LYS A 896 25.75 -15.54 35.19
C LYS A 896 25.78 -15.66 36.72
N GLU A 897 25.05 -16.62 37.29
CA GLU A 897 25.05 -16.88 38.74
C GLU A 897 26.43 -17.31 39.24
N SER A 898 27.13 -18.19 38.52
CA SER A 898 28.51 -18.58 38.83
C SER A 898 29.47 -17.39 38.79
N PHE A 899 29.41 -16.55 37.76
CA PHE A 899 30.22 -15.35 37.67
C PHE A 899 29.96 -14.37 38.83
N VAL A 900 28.69 -14.14 39.16
CA VAL A 900 28.31 -13.30 40.31
C VAL A 900 28.85 -13.88 41.62
N HIS A 901 28.82 -15.20 41.79
CA HIS A 901 29.39 -15.84 42.97
C HIS A 901 30.91 -15.65 43.03
N GLU A 902 31.64 -15.84 41.94
CA GLU A 902 33.08 -15.60 41.90
C GLU A 902 33.44 -14.14 42.16
N VAL A 903 32.68 -13.18 41.60
CA VAL A 903 32.90 -11.75 41.86
C VAL A 903 32.71 -11.45 43.35
N ARG A 904 31.67 -12.00 43.98
CA ARG A 904 31.47 -11.84 45.43
C ARG A 904 32.64 -12.41 46.24
N GLN A 905 33.16 -13.59 45.88
CA GLN A 905 34.32 -14.16 46.54
C GLN A 905 35.57 -13.28 46.39
N ARG A 906 35.79 -12.72 45.19
CA ARG A 906 36.89 -11.76 44.95
C ARG A 906 36.71 -10.50 45.78
N ASP A 907 35.51 -9.93 45.83
CA ASP A 907 35.21 -8.73 46.63
C ASP A 907 35.45 -8.97 48.12
N ASP A 908 35.04 -10.13 48.65
CA ASP A 908 35.27 -10.47 50.05
C ASP A 908 36.76 -10.66 50.35
N THR A 909 37.52 -11.23 49.41
CA THR A 909 38.99 -11.33 49.51
C THR A 909 39.65 -9.95 49.46
N ILE A 910 39.18 -9.06 48.58
CA ILE A 910 39.66 -7.68 48.50
C ILE A 910 39.43 -6.96 49.83
N LYS A 911 38.23 -7.07 50.41
CA LYS A 911 37.94 -6.47 51.73
C LYS A 911 38.84 -7.01 52.84
N GLN A 912 39.17 -8.30 52.81
CA GLN A 912 40.11 -8.90 53.77
C GLN A 912 41.51 -8.28 53.60
N LEU A 913 42.02 -8.21 52.37
CA LEU A 913 43.31 -7.60 52.08
C LEU A 913 43.35 -6.10 52.43
N GLU A 914 42.29 -5.36 52.16
CA GLU A 914 42.15 -3.95 52.57
C GLU A 914 42.23 -3.81 54.10
N HIS A 915 41.59 -4.71 54.84
CA HIS A 915 41.66 -4.73 56.30
C HIS A 915 43.08 -5.05 56.80
N GLU A 916 43.76 -6.02 56.19
CA GLU A 916 45.15 -6.35 56.52
C GLU A 916 46.09 -5.18 56.23
N ILE A 917 45.95 -4.52 55.07
CA ILE A 917 46.71 -3.31 54.73
C ILE A 917 46.50 -2.22 55.78
N GLU A 918 45.27 -2.03 56.25
CA GLU A 918 44.95 -1.03 57.27
C GLU A 918 45.60 -1.37 58.63
N ILE A 919 45.65 -2.65 59.01
CA ILE A 919 46.37 -3.08 60.21
C ILE A 919 47.88 -2.82 60.04
N MET A 920 48.46 -3.19 58.90
CA MET A 920 49.88 -2.98 58.61
C MET A 920 50.24 -1.49 58.61
N ARG A 921 49.37 -0.63 58.07
CA ARG A 921 49.53 0.82 58.12
C ARG A 921 49.59 1.34 59.55
N LYS A 922 48.67 0.92 60.42
CA LYS A 922 48.68 1.29 61.85
C LYS A 922 49.92 0.79 62.60
N GLN A 923 50.45 -0.37 62.23
CA GLN A 923 51.71 -0.86 62.79
C GLN A 923 52.90 -0.03 62.32
N LEU A 924 52.92 0.35 61.04
CA LEU A 924 53.94 1.22 60.48
C LEU A 924 53.93 2.60 61.14
N GLU A 925 52.76 3.23 61.28
CA GLU A 925 52.59 4.52 61.98
C GLU A 925 53.14 4.46 63.40
N LYS A 926 52.83 3.42 64.18
CA LYS A 926 53.43 3.20 65.51
C LYS A 926 54.95 3.04 65.45
N GLY A 927 55.46 2.33 64.44
CA GLY A 927 56.89 2.18 64.21
C GLY A 927 57.59 3.52 63.91
N GLU A 928 56.97 4.38 63.10
CA GLU A 928 57.45 5.73 62.81
C GLU A 928 57.41 6.64 64.05
N GLU A 929 56.38 6.51 64.89
CA GLU A 929 56.31 7.20 66.19
C GLU A 929 57.44 6.75 67.12
N PHE A 930 57.70 5.44 67.24
CA PHE A 930 58.83 4.92 68.03
C PHE A 930 60.18 5.38 67.46
N HIS A 931 60.34 5.36 66.14
CA HIS A 931 61.55 5.87 65.51
C HIS A 931 61.76 7.35 65.80
N SER A 932 60.71 8.16 65.73
CA SER A 932 60.73 9.59 66.08
C SER A 932 61.11 9.81 67.55
N GLN A 933 60.60 8.99 68.48
CA GLN A 933 60.99 9.03 69.89
C GLN A 933 62.47 8.67 70.09
N ILE A 934 62.98 7.66 69.37
CA ILE A 934 64.40 7.28 69.40
C ILE A 934 65.27 8.40 68.86
N ILE A 935 64.92 9.03 67.73
CA ILE A 935 65.63 10.18 67.17
C ILE A 935 65.69 11.31 68.19
N ALA A 936 64.54 11.71 68.75
CA ALA A 936 64.48 12.80 69.74
C ALA A 936 65.35 12.49 70.98
N LYS A 937 65.33 11.25 71.46
CA LYS A 937 66.17 10.83 72.59
C LYS A 937 67.66 10.82 72.22
N ASN A 938 68.01 10.37 71.03
CA ASN A 938 69.39 10.41 70.53
C ASN A 938 69.89 11.86 70.40
N GLU A 939 69.05 12.77 69.90
CA GLU A 939 69.37 14.20 69.86
C GLU A 939 69.54 14.81 71.25
N THR A 940 68.78 14.39 72.26
CA THR A 940 69.01 14.83 73.64
C THR A 940 70.34 14.31 74.18
N LEU A 941 70.64 13.03 73.98
CA LEU A 941 71.89 12.41 74.44
C LEU A 941 73.11 13.01 73.72
N LEU A 942 73.00 13.29 72.42
CA LEU A 942 74.04 13.98 71.67
C LEU A 942 74.28 15.38 72.25
N ARG A 943 73.21 16.15 72.52
CA ARG A 943 73.35 17.47 73.15
C ARG A 943 74.01 17.40 74.53
N GLU A 944 73.67 16.41 75.35
CA GLU A 944 74.33 16.18 76.64
C GLU A 944 75.80 15.81 76.49
N ASN A 945 76.13 14.92 75.54
CA ASN A 945 77.51 14.54 75.24
C ASN A 945 78.34 15.75 74.78
N TRP A 946 77.79 16.61 73.90
CA TRP A 946 78.43 17.87 73.49
C TRP A 946 78.69 18.81 74.68
N LYS A 947 77.73 18.94 75.61
CA LYS A 947 77.92 19.76 76.83
C LYS A 947 79.00 19.18 77.74
N LEU A 948 78.99 17.87 77.97
CA LEU A 948 80.00 17.20 78.79
C LEU A 948 81.41 17.33 78.18
N LEU A 949 81.52 17.24 76.85
CA LEU A 949 82.77 17.48 76.12
C LEU A 949 83.26 18.92 76.27
N ASP A 950 82.37 19.91 76.16
CA ASP A 950 82.70 21.33 76.38
C ASP A 950 83.19 21.56 77.81
N GLU A 951 82.50 21.01 78.80
CA GLU A 951 82.85 21.15 80.22
C GLU A 951 84.17 20.45 80.57
N LEU A 952 84.43 19.28 79.97
CA LEU A 952 85.74 18.62 80.04
C LEU A 952 86.84 19.47 79.41
N SER A 953 86.59 20.13 78.27
CA SER A 953 87.58 20.99 77.64
C SER A 953 87.93 22.21 78.51
N VAL A 954 86.92 22.83 79.15
CA VAL A 954 87.13 23.91 80.11
C VAL A 954 87.94 23.43 81.32
N GLN A 955 87.64 22.24 81.86
CA GLN A 955 88.42 21.65 82.95
C GLN A 955 89.87 21.34 82.52
N GLU A 956 90.09 20.88 81.29
CA GLU A 956 91.42 20.62 80.75
C GLU A 956 92.24 21.93 80.64
N GLU A 957 91.63 23.03 80.21
CA GLU A 957 92.28 24.35 80.18
C GLU A 957 92.60 24.86 81.59
N VAL A 958 91.67 24.75 82.55
CA VAL A 958 91.95 25.09 83.96
C VAL A 958 93.06 24.22 84.54
N ALA A 959 93.13 22.94 84.17
CA ALA A 959 94.21 22.05 84.57
C ALA A 959 95.55 22.46 83.93
N LYS A 960 95.56 22.89 82.66
CA LYS A 960 96.75 23.45 81.98
C LYS A 960 97.23 24.72 82.66
N ASP A 961 96.32 25.65 82.98
CA ASP A 961 96.64 26.89 83.71
C ASP A 961 97.18 26.59 85.11
N SER A 962 96.55 25.65 85.83
CA SER A 962 97.04 25.19 87.12
C SER A 962 98.44 24.60 87.02
N LYS A 963 98.72 23.81 85.96
CA LYS A 963 100.07 23.27 85.70
C LYS A 963 101.09 24.38 85.42
N LEU A 964 100.72 25.42 84.67
CA LEU A 964 101.58 26.58 84.42
C LEU A 964 101.87 27.34 85.73
N ILE A 965 100.86 27.55 86.57
CA ILE A 965 101.00 28.16 87.90
C ILE A 965 101.92 27.31 88.78
N ILE A 966 101.72 25.99 88.83
CA ILE A 966 102.58 25.06 89.59
C ILE A 966 104.01 25.14 89.07
N THR A 967 104.23 25.15 87.76
CA THR A 967 105.56 25.26 87.15
C THR A 967 106.24 26.59 87.51
N SER A 968 105.47 27.69 87.52
CA SER A 968 105.94 29.01 87.93
C SER A 968 106.32 29.05 89.43
N ILE A 969 105.48 28.47 90.30
CA ILE A 969 105.77 28.34 91.73
C ILE A 969 107.00 27.46 91.95
N GLN A 970 107.11 26.33 91.26
CA GLN A 970 108.28 25.45 91.32
C GLN A 970 109.57 26.19 90.94
N ASN A 971 109.56 26.99 89.87
CA ASN A 971 110.70 27.82 89.50
C ASN A 971 111.03 28.87 90.57
N ARG A 972 110.02 29.52 91.16
CA ARG A 972 110.24 30.49 92.25
C ARG A 972 110.84 29.83 93.50
N VAL A 973 110.31 28.67 93.90
CA VAL A 973 110.85 27.89 95.02
C VAL A 973 112.30 27.49 94.72
N PHE A 974 112.61 27.04 93.51
CA PHE A 974 113.98 26.74 93.09
C PHE A 974 114.92 27.96 93.21
N PHE A 975 114.49 29.15 92.78
CA PHE A 975 115.29 30.37 92.96
C PHE A 975 115.51 30.73 94.43
N LEU A 976 114.47 30.62 95.25
CA LEU A 976 114.57 30.86 96.69
C LEU A 976 115.49 29.85 97.38
N ASP A 977 115.42 28.57 97.02
CA ASP A 977 116.32 27.53 97.54
C ASP A 977 117.77 27.82 97.18
N GLU A 978 118.05 28.27 95.95
CA GLU A 978 119.41 28.61 95.53
C GLU A 978 119.93 29.89 96.20
N GLU A 979 119.07 30.88 96.44
CA GLU A 979 119.40 32.07 97.25
C GLU A 979 119.68 31.69 98.71
N ASN A 980 118.84 30.82 99.29
CA ASN A 980 119.00 30.33 100.66
C ASN A 980 120.29 29.50 100.80
N LYS A 981 120.64 28.72 99.77
CA LYS A 981 121.93 28.02 99.69
C LYS A 981 123.12 28.98 99.62
N ARG A 982 123.04 30.05 98.83
CA ARG A 982 124.06 31.13 98.81
C ARG A 982 124.17 31.84 100.16
N LEU A 983 123.06 32.07 100.85
CA LEU A 983 123.04 32.62 102.21
C LEU A 983 123.71 31.66 103.20
N GLN A 984 123.40 30.36 103.15
CA GLN A 984 124.06 29.34 103.97
C GLN A 984 125.58 29.25 103.71
N GLU A 985 126.01 29.28 102.44
CA GLU A 985 127.42 29.33 102.06
C GLU A 985 128.10 30.63 102.55
N GLY A 986 127.39 31.77 102.49
CA GLY A 986 127.84 33.05 103.05
C GLY A 986 127.99 33.02 104.57
N THR A 987 127.03 32.44 105.28
CA THR A 987 127.12 32.20 106.73
C THR A 987 128.29 31.29 107.07
N LEU A 988 128.52 30.20 106.32
CA LEU A 988 129.67 29.31 106.49
C LEU A 988 131.00 30.03 106.27
N ARG A 989 131.12 30.88 105.24
CA ARG A 989 132.33 31.70 105.01
C ARG A 989 132.61 32.67 106.16
N LEU A 990 131.58 33.35 106.67
CA LEU A 990 131.70 34.25 107.82
C LEU A 990 132.09 33.47 109.08
N SER A 991 131.49 32.29 109.30
CA SER A 991 131.87 31.37 110.37
C SER A 991 133.33 30.94 110.27
N GLN A 992 133.82 30.59 109.08
CA GLN A 992 135.22 30.21 108.86
C GLN A 992 136.19 31.38 109.11
N GLN A 993 135.81 32.62 108.77
CA GLN A 993 136.60 33.82 109.07
C GLN A 993 136.69 34.09 110.58
N VAL A 994 135.58 33.93 111.31
CA VAL A 994 135.57 34.01 112.78
C VAL A 994 136.45 32.91 113.39
N SER A 995 136.37 31.67 112.90
CA SER A 995 137.22 30.55 113.35
C SER A 995 138.72 30.75 113.05
N LEU A 996 139.07 31.43 111.95
CA LEU A 996 140.46 31.74 111.60
C LEU A 996 141.06 32.80 112.54
N LEU A 997 140.27 33.81 112.90
CA LEU A 997 140.65 34.87 113.85
C LEU A 997 140.87 34.32 115.27
N GLU A 998 140.05 33.37 115.70
CA GLU A 998 140.22 32.67 116.98
C GLU A 998 141.45 31.72 117.02
N ARG A 999 141.88 31.20 115.86
CA ARG A 999 143.07 30.33 115.73
C ARG A 999 144.38 31.13 115.70
N ILE A 1000 144.36 32.35 115.16
CA ILE A 1000 145.50 33.29 115.20
C ILE A 1000 145.74 33.78 116.64
N LEU A 1001 144.68 34.03 117.42
CA LEU A 1001 144.80 34.47 118.82
C LEU A 1001 145.38 33.39 119.75
N ARG A 1002 145.23 32.10 119.44
CA ARG A 1002 145.80 30.99 120.24
C ARG A 1002 147.25 30.63 119.91
N ASN A 1003 147.74 30.95 118.71
CA ASN A 1003 149.06 30.52 118.22
C ASN A 1003 150.26 31.39 118.64
N ILE A 1004 150.08 32.41 119.49
CA ILE A 1004 151.19 33.26 119.99
C ILE A 1004 151.72 32.79 121.38
N HIS A 1005 151.11 31.78 122.04
CA HIS A 1005 151.37 31.53 123.46
C HIS A 1005 152.19 30.29 123.89
N SER A 1006 152.79 29.46 123.03
CA SER A 1006 153.86 28.52 123.47
C SER A 1006 154.45 27.64 122.36
N SER A 1007 155.77 27.75 122.17
CA SER A 1007 156.62 26.77 121.49
C SER A 1007 157.47 26.04 122.53
N SER A 1008 157.37 24.71 122.65
CA SER A 1008 158.34 23.85 123.37
C SER A 1008 158.00 22.35 123.27
N VAL A 1009 158.94 21.58 122.64
CA VAL A 1009 159.43 20.22 122.99
C VAL A 1009 158.68 18.94 122.50
N GLU A 1010 159.43 18.12 121.72
CA GLU A 1010 159.56 16.62 121.60
C GLU A 1010 158.27 15.74 121.48
N GLU A 1011 158.16 14.54 120.85
CA GLU A 1011 159.01 13.35 120.68
C GLU A 1011 158.26 12.26 119.82
N ILE A 1012 158.99 11.32 119.17
CA ILE A 1012 158.75 9.85 119.03
C ILE A 1012 157.42 9.25 118.46
N THR A 1013 157.58 8.60 117.29
CA THR A 1013 157.20 7.20 116.90
C THR A 1013 155.78 6.60 117.04
N LEU A 1014 155.39 5.84 115.98
CA LEU A 1014 154.45 4.70 115.91
C LEU A 1014 152.96 4.90 116.26
N SER A 1015 152.08 4.85 115.24
CA SER A 1015 150.90 3.93 115.18
C SER A 1015 150.03 4.16 113.94
N VAL A 1016 149.85 3.09 113.13
CA VAL A 1016 148.67 2.69 112.32
C VAL A 1016 147.63 3.77 111.96
N SER A 1017 147.45 4.09 110.67
CA SER A 1017 146.26 4.83 110.20
C SER A 1017 145.17 3.88 109.70
N SER A 1018 144.48 3.25 110.65
CA SER A 1018 143.18 2.59 110.47
C SER A 1018 142.43 2.65 111.79
N GLY A 1019 141.23 3.23 111.77
CA GLY A 1019 140.20 2.97 112.77
C GLY A 1019 139.75 4.16 113.59
N CYS A 1020 138.48 4.52 113.33
CA CYS A 1020 137.53 5.12 114.26
C CYS A 1020 137.51 6.64 114.42
N GLN A 1021 136.36 7.32 114.44
CA GLN A 1021 134.93 7.07 114.11
C GLN A 1021 134.17 8.24 114.76
N LEU A 1022 132.89 8.38 114.41
CA LEU A 1022 131.84 9.15 115.11
C LEU A 1022 131.87 10.67 114.82
N PHE A 1023 130.79 11.34 114.44
CA PHE A 1023 129.35 11.12 114.66
C PHE A 1023 128.59 11.47 113.35
N SER A 1024 127.85 10.54 112.74
CA SER A 1024 126.51 10.07 113.14
C SER A 1024 125.38 10.99 112.64
N LYS A 1025 124.68 10.47 111.61
CA LYS A 1025 123.21 10.44 111.39
C LYS A 1025 122.51 11.81 111.23
N ASN A 1026 121.63 12.05 110.25
CA ASN A 1026 120.45 11.29 109.77
C ASN A 1026 120.22 11.72 108.29
N LEU A 1027 119.87 10.91 107.26
CA LEU A 1027 118.71 10.05 106.94
C LEU A 1027 117.31 10.66 107.23
N PRO A 1028 116.23 10.31 106.48
CA PRO A 1028 116.15 9.42 105.29
C PRO A 1028 115.24 9.89 104.10
N LEU A 1029 115.56 9.40 102.88
CA LEU A 1029 114.75 8.77 101.79
C LEU A 1029 113.32 9.30 101.42
N PRO A 1030 112.72 8.88 100.27
CA PRO A 1030 113.08 8.97 98.83
C PRO A 1030 111.81 9.46 98.04
N PRO A 1031 111.51 9.16 96.75
CA PRO A 1031 112.28 8.60 95.64
C PRO A 1031 112.20 9.40 94.32
N VAL A 1032 113.12 9.15 93.38
CA VAL A 1032 112.77 9.14 91.94
C VAL A 1032 113.49 7.96 91.29
N SER A 1033 112.79 6.83 91.22
CA SER A 1033 113.12 5.70 90.35
C SER A 1033 112.24 5.76 89.11
N SER A 1034 112.88 5.46 87.98
CA SER A 1034 112.47 4.68 86.80
C SER A 1034 111.00 4.25 86.60
N PHE A 1035 110.70 3.97 85.31
CA PHE A 1035 109.51 3.33 84.72
C PHE A 1035 108.45 4.32 84.20
N SER A 1036 108.34 4.47 82.87
CA SER A 1036 107.66 3.57 81.90
C SER A 1036 106.14 3.61 82.07
N ALA A 1037 105.45 4.05 81.01
CA ALA A 1037 104.07 3.67 80.70
C ALA A 1037 103.89 2.17 80.95
N PRO A 1038 102.86 1.71 81.72
CA PRO A 1038 101.67 1.12 81.07
C PRO A 1038 100.40 0.95 81.96
N GLY A 1039 99.34 0.38 81.35
CA GLY A 1039 98.29 -0.46 81.98
C GLY A 1039 96.88 0.10 81.72
N LEU A 1040 95.93 -0.50 81.00
CA LEU A 1040 95.61 -1.90 80.65
C LEU A 1040 95.26 -2.79 81.84
N ILE A 1041 93.96 -2.92 82.17
CA ILE A 1041 93.28 -4.16 82.59
C ILE A 1041 91.84 -4.18 82.04
N GLU A 1042 91.56 -5.26 81.30
CA GLU A 1042 90.29 -5.96 80.98
C GLU A 1042 89.14 -5.27 80.24
N PRO A 1043 88.67 -5.90 79.14
CA PRO A 1043 87.60 -6.87 79.31
C PRO A 1043 87.86 -8.20 78.57
N LEU A 1044 87.67 -9.32 79.27
CA LEU A 1044 87.60 -10.69 78.77
C LEU A 1044 86.42 -11.31 79.55
N LYS A 1045 85.44 -12.05 79.04
CA LYS A 1045 85.18 -12.84 77.82
C LYS A 1045 83.64 -12.78 77.65
N SER A 1046 83.05 -12.91 76.46
CA SER A 1046 83.05 -14.17 75.72
C SER A 1046 82.60 -14.04 74.25
N LEU A 1047 83.47 -14.54 73.35
CA LEU A 1047 83.26 -15.45 72.20
C LEU A 1047 82.21 -15.09 71.12
N LYS A 1048 82.63 -14.75 69.88
CA LYS A 1048 82.79 -15.61 68.67
C LYS A 1048 81.46 -16.24 68.19
N ALA A 1049 80.86 -15.81 67.08
CA ALA A 1049 81.22 -15.99 65.66
C ALA A 1049 80.53 -17.21 65.01
N SER A 1050 79.94 -16.94 63.83
CA SER A 1050 79.54 -17.83 62.74
C SER A 1050 78.32 -18.75 62.89
N GLU A 1051 77.60 -18.83 61.76
CA GLU A 1051 76.96 -20.03 61.19
C GLU A 1051 75.58 -20.50 61.69
N GLU A 1052 74.60 -20.48 60.77
CA GLU A 1052 73.68 -21.60 60.55
C GLU A 1052 74.47 -22.92 60.51
N PRO A 1053 74.01 -24.06 61.07
CA PRO A 1053 72.86 -24.78 60.51
C PRO A 1053 72.05 -25.71 61.46
N ARG A 1054 70.90 -26.17 60.94
CA ARG A 1054 70.18 -27.47 61.10
C ARG A 1054 70.38 -28.41 62.32
N SER A 1055 69.21 -28.94 62.72
CA SER A 1055 68.80 -30.32 63.16
C SER A 1055 68.80 -30.78 64.64
N GLU A 1056 67.58 -31.23 65.06
CA GLU A 1056 67.18 -32.41 65.87
C GLU A 1056 67.62 -32.50 67.37
N GLU A 1057 66.88 -32.96 68.39
CA GLU A 1057 65.62 -33.73 68.52
C GLU A 1057 65.09 -33.65 70.00
N ALA A 1058 63.76 -33.79 70.18
CA ALA A 1058 62.98 -34.36 71.32
C ALA A 1058 63.21 -33.91 72.79
N THR A 1059 62.23 -33.46 73.59
CA THR A 1059 61.02 -34.18 74.06
C THR A 1059 60.12 -33.27 74.92
N GLY A 1060 58.79 -33.44 74.87
CA GLY A 1060 57.93 -33.28 76.07
C GLY A 1060 56.72 -32.33 76.08
N SER A 1061 55.61 -32.69 75.38
CA SER A 1061 54.17 -32.47 75.72
C SER A 1061 53.65 -31.02 75.91
N SER A 1062 52.48 -30.57 75.43
CA SER A 1062 51.17 -31.21 75.23
C SER A 1062 50.27 -30.38 74.29
N LYS A 1063 49.53 -31.07 73.40
CA LYS A 1063 48.12 -30.88 72.93
C LYS A 1063 47.62 -29.42 72.67
N THR A 1064 47.04 -29.05 71.54
CA THR A 1064 46.00 -29.75 70.76
C THR A 1064 45.77 -29.08 69.38
N SER A 1065 45.78 -29.91 68.32
CA SER A 1065 45.02 -29.87 67.04
C SER A 1065 44.82 -28.56 66.25
N LEU A 1066 45.62 -28.41 65.18
CA LEU A 1066 45.26 -27.78 63.89
C LEU A 1066 45.95 -28.62 62.78
N SER A 1067 45.16 -29.21 61.88
CA SER A 1067 45.58 -29.83 60.60
C SER A 1067 45.22 -28.84 59.48
N VAL A 1068 46.15 -28.23 58.70
CA VAL A 1068 47.00 -28.77 57.60
C VAL A 1068 46.12 -29.47 56.54
N SER A 1069 46.09 -29.10 55.25
CA SER A 1069 47.19 -28.90 54.28
C SER A 1069 46.68 -28.09 53.05
N GLU A 1070 47.42 -27.09 52.53
CA GLU A 1070 48.33 -27.13 51.34
C GLU A 1070 47.60 -27.36 49.98
N SER A 1071 47.54 -26.40 49.03
CA SER A 1071 48.60 -25.83 48.14
C SER A 1071 49.11 -26.89 47.12
N GLN A 1072 49.34 -26.71 45.80
CA GLN A 1072 49.68 -25.64 44.84
C GLN A 1072 49.27 -26.14 43.42
N CYS A 1073 48.79 -25.33 42.46
CA CYS A 1073 49.49 -24.50 41.44
C CYS A 1073 50.01 -25.22 40.17
N SER A 1074 49.81 -24.54 39.02
CA SER A 1074 50.47 -24.65 37.68
C SER A 1074 50.05 -25.84 36.77
N GLU A 1075 50.06 -25.82 35.42
CA GLU A 1075 50.63 -24.97 34.37
C GLU A 1075 50.07 -25.38 32.97
N ALA A 1076 50.20 -24.47 31.99
CA ALA A 1076 50.31 -24.59 30.52
C ALA A 1076 49.91 -25.85 29.69
N GLY A 1077 49.24 -25.60 28.55
CA GLY A 1077 49.80 -25.92 27.22
C GLY A 1077 49.22 -27.06 26.37
N TYR A 1078 49.05 -26.74 25.07
CA TYR A 1078 49.09 -27.58 23.85
C TYR A 1078 47.80 -27.98 23.10
N LEU A 1079 47.78 -27.53 21.84
CA LEU A 1079 47.03 -28.00 20.68
C LEU A 1079 47.34 -29.48 20.36
N ASN A 1080 46.33 -30.25 19.93
CA ASN A 1080 46.48 -31.16 18.79
C ASN A 1080 45.15 -31.67 18.22
N VAL A 1081 45.17 -31.86 16.90
CA VAL A 1081 44.11 -32.36 16.02
C VAL A 1081 44.21 -33.90 15.93
N ALA A 1082 43.07 -34.62 15.91
CA ALA A 1082 42.85 -35.86 15.14
C ALA A 1082 41.48 -36.52 15.45
N SER A 1083 40.71 -36.85 14.41
CA SER A 1083 39.73 -37.98 14.39
C SER A 1083 40.50 -39.29 14.13
N PRO A 1084 39.99 -40.52 14.40
CA PRO A 1084 38.97 -41.19 13.55
C PRO A 1084 38.09 -42.32 14.18
N GLU A 1085 37.12 -42.78 13.39
CA GLU A 1085 36.46 -44.11 13.25
C GLU A 1085 36.37 -45.17 14.39
N GLY A 1086 35.18 -45.81 14.49
CA GLY A 1086 35.04 -47.17 15.06
C GLY A 1086 33.61 -47.61 15.43
N ARG A 1087 32.98 -48.45 14.58
CA ARG A 1087 31.83 -49.37 14.85
C ARG A 1087 32.16 -50.37 16.00
N PRO A 1088 31.23 -51.18 16.61
CA PRO A 1088 30.22 -52.02 15.93
C PRO A 1088 28.89 -52.34 16.67
N GLY A 1089 28.03 -53.10 15.97
CA GLY A 1089 26.58 -53.28 16.20
C GLY A 1089 26.10 -54.27 17.28
N VAL A 1090 24.77 -54.32 17.42
CA VAL A 1090 23.93 -55.41 17.96
C VAL A 1090 22.56 -55.30 17.23
N ARG A 1091 22.19 -56.18 16.28
CA ARG A 1091 21.33 -57.39 16.39
C ARG A 1091 19.96 -57.12 17.07
N GLY A 1092 18.75 -57.35 16.52
CA GLY A 1092 18.25 -57.88 15.26
C GLY A 1092 16.73 -58.17 15.33
N LYS A 1093 16.11 -58.52 14.18
CA LYS A 1093 14.80 -59.19 13.94
C LYS A 1093 13.52 -58.40 14.30
N GLY A 1094 12.41 -58.40 13.55
CA GLY A 1094 11.96 -59.08 12.31
C GLY A 1094 10.78 -58.26 11.71
N LYS A 1095 10.46 -58.40 10.41
CA LYS A 1095 9.25 -59.09 9.87
C LYS A 1095 7.97 -58.81 10.70
N ALA A 1096 6.83 -58.39 10.17
CA ALA A 1096 6.27 -58.41 8.81
C ALA A 1096 4.93 -57.62 8.82
N VAL A 1097 4.48 -57.19 7.64
CA VAL A 1097 3.07 -57.18 7.15
C VAL A 1097 2.03 -56.54 8.09
N SER A 1098 1.55 -55.34 7.77
CA SER A 1098 0.52 -55.02 6.76
C SER A 1098 0.65 -53.55 6.39
#